data_AF-A0A847BKM3-F1
#
_entry.id   AF-A0A847BKM3-F1
#
_cell.length_a   1.000
_cell.length_b   1.000
_cell.length_c   1.000
_cell.angle_alpha   90.00
_cell.angle_beta   90.00
_cell.angle_gamma   90.00
#
_symmetry.space_group_name_H-M   'P 1'
#
loop_
_entity.id
_entity.type
_entity.pdbx_description
1 polymer ?
#
loop_
_entity_poly.entity_id
_entity_poly.type
_entity_poly.pdbx_seq_one_letter_code
_entity_poly.pdbx_strand_id
1 'polypeptide(L)'
;MSRKWIKRATGLLLALTMVFTLMPLAVNAQAEKELIILHTNDVHGSVEADETHIGYANYKNVIKDVKAKNDHVLVVDAGDASQGTNFASLNDGADVITVLNMLPLDAFTPGNHEFDYSKESALANYAASTFPWYASNVTYEDSGNLVFKAGEVLDKNGLKVGVFGLATPETKFKADPRNTLGLKFADTVAANVAIANAEVAKLKAGGAEIIVLLSHLGTDAESTVKSTDIAAAVEGIDIIIDGHSHSPHSESGPSGKSFIASGADGLLNIGKATVTTGGKVKSEVITKAQAVGYGQDSAIAQTIATLLEGQEAILGIVIGKTAVELDGTRGNNRTGETNLGNLITDAMRLASGADVVITNGGGIRASIEVGEITVGDVFTVLPFGNAMTVIKVTGQDIIDALNHGTKSYPGEAGGFPHVSGMSYEIAVGYGWVPNMVTNVKVNGEPLVKTKEYTLASNDFMAVGGDGYTMFEGKEQLALYGSLALIVEQYIAELTAEAGDDGLVYEKQGRIKEYDVAFKDASLAHWAHEYIEQLYASKVVNGYTDGLFRPENKVTRRHAAKMITIAAGLSYEGLIAEFPDVPTDDEMSPYIAALTKAGAIDGYLDGSFRPGENIKRGHIAKIVVEAFDLEMGDTRVDFIDIKNHPMGEYIEILASNGIVKGYENTKEFKPDALLTRAQLSKILALVAVPGT
;
A
#
# COMPACT_ATOMS: atom_id res chain seq x y z
N MET A 1 -7.02 5.10 -101.99
CA MET A 1 -5.70 5.23 -101.35
C MET A 1 -4.76 4.16 -101.89
N SER A 2 -3.55 4.52 -102.33
CA SER A 2 -2.63 3.54 -102.92
C SER A 2 -2.08 2.58 -101.84
N ARG A 3 -1.83 1.31 -102.19
CA ARG A 3 -1.23 0.30 -101.31
C ARG A 3 0.09 0.76 -100.64
N LYS A 4 0.76 1.78 -101.18
CA LYS A 4 1.95 2.40 -100.58
C LYS A 4 1.63 3.27 -99.36
N TRP A 5 0.47 3.91 -99.30
CA TRP A 5 0.05 4.72 -98.16
C TRP A 5 -0.36 3.86 -96.95
N ILE A 6 -1.08 2.76 -97.19
CA ILE A 6 -1.51 1.84 -96.11
C ILE A 6 -0.29 1.22 -95.43
N LYS A 7 0.74 0.78 -96.18
CA LYS A 7 1.97 0.20 -95.62
C LYS A 7 2.83 1.20 -94.85
N ARG A 8 2.84 2.48 -95.25
CA ARG A 8 3.56 3.54 -94.53
C ARG A 8 2.83 3.94 -93.24
N ALA A 9 1.50 3.97 -93.26
CA ALA A 9 0.69 4.24 -92.08
C ALA A 9 0.75 3.10 -91.05
N THR A 10 0.72 1.83 -91.47
CA THR A 10 0.89 0.68 -90.54
C THR A 10 2.30 0.59 -89.99
N GLY A 11 3.33 0.92 -90.78
CA GLY A 11 4.72 0.98 -90.29
C GLY A 11 4.94 2.06 -89.23
N LEU A 12 4.37 3.26 -89.43
CA LEU A 12 4.43 4.33 -88.42
C LEU A 12 3.61 4.01 -87.16
N LEU A 13 2.45 3.35 -87.30
CA LEU A 13 1.62 2.97 -86.15
C LEU A 13 2.25 1.85 -85.33
N LEU A 14 2.92 0.88 -85.98
CA LEU A 14 3.72 -0.15 -85.29
C LEU A 14 4.96 0.45 -84.61
N ALA A 15 5.65 1.38 -85.27
CA ALA A 15 6.80 2.06 -84.65
C ALA A 15 6.39 2.93 -83.45
N LEU A 16 5.25 3.64 -83.53
CA LEU A 16 4.73 4.41 -82.39
C LEU A 16 4.26 3.50 -81.24
N THR A 17 3.58 2.39 -81.53
CA THR A 17 3.15 1.45 -80.48
C THR A 17 4.33 0.74 -79.82
N MET A 18 5.41 0.45 -80.56
CA MET A 18 6.63 -0.16 -80.00
C MET A 18 7.46 0.83 -79.17
N VAL A 19 7.42 2.13 -79.47
CA VAL A 19 8.06 3.19 -78.66
C VAL A 19 7.27 3.47 -77.37
N PHE A 20 5.95 3.37 -77.39
CA PHE A 20 5.11 3.54 -76.19
C PHE A 20 5.09 2.30 -75.26
N THR A 21 5.37 1.10 -75.76
CA THR A 21 5.49 -0.12 -74.92
C THR A 21 6.88 -0.35 -74.33
N LEU A 22 7.89 0.41 -74.76
CA LEU A 22 9.28 0.31 -74.29
C LEU A 22 9.74 1.48 -73.42
N MET A 23 8.87 2.44 -73.08
CA MET A 23 9.15 3.32 -71.95
C MET A 23 9.04 2.48 -70.68
N PRO A 24 10.13 2.30 -69.91
CA PRO A 24 9.97 1.79 -68.56
C PRO A 24 9.10 2.82 -67.84
N LEU A 25 7.91 2.41 -67.43
CA LEU A 25 7.27 3.03 -66.29
C LEU A 25 8.22 2.78 -65.13
N ALA A 26 9.20 3.68 -64.95
CA ALA A 26 9.90 3.83 -63.70
C ALA A 26 8.85 4.34 -62.71
N VAL A 27 8.05 3.40 -62.20
CA VAL A 27 7.45 3.56 -60.89
C VAL A 27 8.65 3.67 -59.97
N ASN A 28 9.06 4.90 -59.66
CA ASN A 28 9.92 5.17 -58.52
C ASN A 28 9.13 4.71 -57.30
N ALA A 29 9.20 3.42 -56.99
CA ALA A 29 8.92 2.95 -55.65
C ALA A 29 9.99 3.61 -54.80
N GLN A 30 9.65 4.75 -54.18
CA GLN A 30 10.49 5.39 -53.20
C GLN A 30 10.83 4.32 -52.17
N ALA A 31 12.13 4.04 -52.00
CA ALA A 31 12.56 3.01 -51.07
C ALA A 31 11.96 3.32 -49.70
N GLU A 32 11.23 2.36 -49.14
CA GLU A 32 10.62 2.46 -47.82
C GLU A 32 11.74 2.76 -46.81
N LYS A 33 11.70 3.92 -46.18
CA LYS A 33 12.67 4.30 -45.14
C LYS A 33 12.22 3.70 -43.82
N GLU A 34 13.18 3.31 -43.01
CA GLU A 34 12.96 2.80 -41.65
C GLU A 34 13.50 3.83 -40.65
N LEU A 35 12.75 4.08 -39.58
CA LEU A 35 13.14 4.83 -38.38
C LEU A 35 13.26 3.86 -37.20
N ILE A 36 14.38 3.89 -36.50
CA ILE A 36 14.50 3.23 -35.19
C ILE A 36 14.28 4.28 -34.09
N ILE A 37 13.35 4.01 -33.19
CA ILE A 37 13.08 4.81 -32.01
C ILE A 37 13.59 4.03 -30.80
N LEU A 38 14.63 4.54 -30.15
CA LEU A 38 15.02 4.09 -28.82
C LEU A 38 14.29 4.95 -27.81
N HIS A 39 13.57 4.31 -26.88
CA HIS A 39 12.78 5.04 -25.90
C HIS A 39 12.90 4.48 -24.49
N THR A 40 12.74 5.40 -23.55
CA THR A 40 12.66 5.17 -22.11
C THR A 40 11.44 5.93 -21.56
N ASN A 41 10.99 5.58 -20.37
CA ASN A 41 9.90 6.21 -19.63
C ASN A 41 10.04 5.76 -18.17
N ASP A 42 9.54 6.56 -17.24
CA ASP A 42 9.43 6.21 -15.82
C ASP A 42 10.77 5.71 -15.25
N VAL A 43 11.90 6.37 -15.57
CA VAL A 43 13.23 5.91 -15.11
C VAL A 43 13.39 6.12 -13.60
N HIS A 44 12.65 7.07 -13.03
CA HIS A 44 12.58 7.30 -11.59
C HIS A 44 13.96 7.32 -10.93
N GLY A 45 14.84 8.17 -11.46
CA GLY A 45 16.12 8.46 -10.81
C GLY A 45 17.10 7.29 -10.81
N SER A 46 16.79 6.17 -11.47
CA SER A 46 17.62 4.97 -11.61
C SER A 46 18.77 5.20 -12.62
N VAL A 47 19.59 6.22 -12.35
CA VAL A 47 20.69 6.65 -13.22
C VAL A 47 21.84 5.66 -13.23
N GLU A 48 22.05 4.97 -12.10
CA GLU A 48 23.08 3.95 -11.90
C GLU A 48 22.61 2.57 -12.35
N ALA A 49 23.58 1.72 -12.70
CA ALA A 49 23.31 0.31 -12.97
C ALA A 49 23.47 -0.47 -11.65
N ASP A 50 22.46 -1.25 -11.27
CA ASP A 50 22.48 -2.07 -10.04
C ASP A 50 22.16 -3.55 -10.35
N GLU A 51 21.41 -4.27 -9.49
CA GLU A 51 20.95 -5.63 -9.75
C GLU A 51 19.77 -5.70 -10.73
N THR A 52 18.90 -4.69 -10.79
CA THR A 52 17.66 -4.66 -11.60
C THR A 52 17.71 -3.68 -12.77
N HIS A 53 18.29 -2.49 -12.59
CA HIS A 53 18.26 -1.37 -13.53
C HIS A 53 19.46 -1.37 -14.49
N ILE A 54 19.27 -0.82 -15.69
CA ILE A 54 20.32 -0.73 -16.73
C ILE A 54 21.30 0.43 -16.47
N GLY A 55 20.82 1.55 -15.94
CA GLY A 55 21.57 2.79 -15.77
C GLY A 55 21.93 3.51 -17.09
N TYR A 56 22.02 4.84 -17.04
CA TYR A 56 22.23 5.66 -18.24
C TYR A 56 23.61 5.46 -18.91
N ALA A 57 24.62 5.04 -18.15
CA ALA A 57 25.94 4.75 -18.70
C ALA A 57 25.90 3.57 -19.70
N ASN A 58 25.13 2.51 -19.41
CA ASN A 58 24.94 1.41 -20.36
C ASN A 58 24.04 1.84 -21.54
N TYR A 59 22.98 2.61 -21.26
CA TYR A 59 22.06 3.09 -22.29
C TYR A 59 22.77 3.92 -23.37
N LYS A 60 23.71 4.79 -22.99
CA LYS A 60 24.51 5.58 -23.93
C LYS A 60 25.25 4.73 -24.96
N ASN A 61 25.81 3.60 -24.57
CA ASN A 61 26.51 2.70 -25.49
C ASN A 61 25.56 1.91 -26.38
N VAL A 62 24.38 1.53 -25.88
CA VAL A 62 23.30 0.98 -26.72
C VAL A 62 22.91 1.98 -27.81
N ILE A 63 22.68 3.25 -27.45
CA ILE A 63 22.35 4.31 -28.41
C ILE A 63 23.45 4.44 -29.46
N LYS A 64 24.72 4.46 -29.01
CA LYS A 64 25.88 4.58 -29.90
C LYS A 64 25.95 3.44 -30.91
N ASP A 65 25.74 2.19 -30.47
CA ASP A 65 25.75 1.03 -31.35
C ASP A 65 24.61 1.06 -32.38
N VAL A 66 23.40 1.42 -31.95
CA VAL A 66 22.24 1.53 -32.86
C VAL A 66 22.44 2.65 -33.88
N LYS A 67 22.92 3.83 -33.46
CA LYS A 67 23.25 4.95 -34.37
C LYS A 67 24.39 4.61 -35.34
N ALA A 68 25.25 3.64 -35.02
CA ALA A 68 26.30 3.19 -35.95
C ALA A 68 25.77 2.21 -37.03
N LYS A 69 24.59 1.61 -36.81
CA LYS A 69 23.98 0.60 -37.70
C LYS A 69 22.80 1.12 -38.52
N ASN A 70 22.23 2.25 -38.14
CA ASN A 70 21.09 2.86 -38.83
C ASN A 70 21.24 4.39 -38.85
N ASP A 71 21.03 5.00 -40.02
CA ASP A 71 21.15 6.44 -40.22
C ASP A 71 19.93 7.23 -39.69
N HIS A 72 18.78 6.56 -39.50
CA HIS A 72 17.54 7.18 -39.00
C HIS A 72 17.24 6.66 -37.59
N VAL A 73 17.77 7.35 -36.59
CA VAL A 73 17.53 7.01 -35.17
C VAL A 73 16.97 8.21 -34.43
N LEU A 74 15.84 8.00 -33.75
CA LEU A 74 15.23 8.91 -32.79
C LEU A 74 15.45 8.35 -31.38
N VAL A 75 15.92 9.17 -30.45
CA VAL A 75 16.16 8.80 -29.05
C VAL A 75 15.29 9.69 -28.18
N VAL A 76 14.34 9.10 -27.45
CA VAL A 76 13.30 9.85 -26.73
C VAL A 76 13.11 9.31 -25.33
N ASP A 77 12.56 10.13 -24.45
CA ASP A 77 12.13 9.71 -23.13
C ASP A 77 10.71 10.23 -22.87
N ALA A 78 9.84 9.36 -22.33
CA ALA A 78 8.43 9.64 -22.16
C ALA A 78 8.07 10.20 -20.78
N GLY A 79 9.03 10.71 -20.00
CA GLY A 79 8.76 11.41 -18.73
C GLY A 79 8.96 10.54 -17.50
N ASP A 80 8.82 11.16 -16.33
CA ASP A 80 9.08 10.60 -14.99
C ASP A 80 10.51 10.07 -14.85
N ALA A 81 11.48 10.90 -15.24
CA ALA A 81 12.90 10.58 -15.08
C ALA A 81 13.44 11.02 -13.72
N SER A 82 12.84 12.05 -13.13
CA SER A 82 13.51 12.94 -12.16
C SER A 82 13.12 12.76 -10.69
N GLN A 83 12.36 11.73 -10.32
CA GLN A 83 12.02 11.36 -8.92
C GLN A 83 12.50 9.94 -8.59
N GLY A 84 12.43 9.45 -7.34
CA GLY A 84 12.42 8.00 -7.06
C GLY A 84 13.66 7.44 -6.37
N THR A 85 14.77 8.18 -6.42
CA THR A 85 16.00 7.85 -5.69
C THR A 85 16.48 9.05 -4.86
N ASN A 86 17.37 8.79 -3.91
CA ASN A 86 18.07 9.86 -3.19
C ASN A 86 18.94 10.69 -4.14
N PHE A 87 19.53 10.05 -5.16
CA PHE A 87 20.29 10.73 -6.21
C PHE A 87 19.44 11.82 -6.89
N ALA A 88 18.18 11.50 -7.20
CA ALA A 88 17.24 12.46 -7.75
C ALA A 88 16.80 13.50 -6.71
N SER A 89 16.47 13.06 -5.50
CA SER A 89 15.80 13.89 -4.49
C SER A 89 16.69 14.91 -3.80
N LEU A 90 17.99 14.65 -3.65
CA LEU A 90 18.90 15.57 -2.96
C LEU A 90 19.16 16.88 -3.70
N ASN A 91 18.85 16.94 -4.99
CA ASN A 91 19.03 18.12 -5.81
C ASN A 91 17.85 18.35 -6.77
N ASP A 92 16.62 18.11 -6.29
CA ASP A 92 15.36 18.36 -7.00
C ASP A 92 15.33 17.88 -8.48
N GLY A 93 15.92 16.72 -8.75
CA GLY A 93 16.02 16.14 -10.09
C GLY A 93 17.09 16.76 -11.01
N ALA A 94 17.76 17.85 -10.61
CA ALA A 94 18.72 18.55 -11.46
C ALA A 94 19.97 17.70 -11.81
N ASP A 95 20.37 16.81 -10.91
CA ASP A 95 21.46 15.87 -11.15
C ASP A 95 21.07 14.81 -12.20
N VAL A 96 19.80 14.42 -12.26
CA VAL A 96 19.27 13.56 -13.33
C VAL A 96 19.32 14.30 -14.67
N ILE A 97 18.91 15.56 -14.72
CA ILE A 97 18.99 16.39 -15.95
C ILE A 97 20.44 16.52 -16.43
N THR A 98 21.39 16.67 -15.50
CA THR A 98 22.82 16.72 -15.83
C THR A 98 23.27 15.45 -16.56
N VAL A 99 22.83 14.28 -16.10
CA VAL A 99 23.13 12.99 -16.76
C VAL A 99 22.37 12.84 -18.09
N LEU A 100 21.09 13.22 -18.15
CA LEU A 100 20.29 13.18 -19.37
C LEU A 100 20.86 14.06 -20.48
N ASN A 101 21.42 15.23 -20.15
CA ASN A 101 22.10 16.12 -21.09
C ASN A 101 23.33 15.47 -21.76
N MET A 102 23.88 14.39 -21.18
CA MET A 102 24.97 13.62 -21.79
C MET A 102 24.46 12.59 -22.81
N LEU A 103 23.17 12.28 -22.80
CA LEU A 103 22.53 11.44 -23.81
C LEU A 103 22.16 12.28 -25.04
N PRO A 104 22.22 11.72 -26.26
CA PRO A 104 21.83 12.45 -27.46
C PRO A 104 20.31 12.34 -27.65
N LEU A 105 19.55 12.78 -26.63
CA LEU A 105 18.09 12.82 -26.63
C LEU A 105 17.58 13.85 -27.65
N ASP A 106 16.60 13.44 -28.42
CA ASP A 106 15.94 14.26 -29.42
C ASP A 106 14.67 14.93 -28.89
N ALA A 107 14.01 14.30 -27.93
CA ALA A 107 12.75 14.77 -27.36
C ALA A 107 12.46 14.13 -26.00
N PHE A 108 11.80 14.91 -25.14
CA PHE A 108 11.31 14.51 -23.82
C PHE A 108 9.85 14.98 -23.68
N THR A 109 8.98 14.25 -22.98
CA THR A 109 7.70 14.81 -22.49
C THR A 109 7.72 14.78 -20.96
N PRO A 110 7.30 15.86 -20.26
CA PRO A 110 7.19 15.80 -18.80
C PRO A 110 6.07 14.84 -18.39
N GLY A 111 6.38 13.99 -17.42
CA GLY A 111 5.40 13.26 -16.65
C GLY A 111 4.96 14.02 -15.40
N ASN A 112 4.19 13.37 -14.52
CA ASN A 112 3.77 14.00 -13.27
C ASN A 112 4.93 14.22 -12.30
N HIS A 113 5.89 13.30 -12.24
CA HIS A 113 6.97 13.33 -11.26
C HIS A 113 8.06 14.38 -11.57
N GLU A 114 8.05 14.99 -12.76
CA GLU A 114 8.82 16.22 -13.00
C GLU A 114 8.38 17.39 -12.12
N PHE A 115 7.20 17.32 -11.47
CA PHE A 115 6.62 18.36 -10.62
C PHE A 115 6.64 18.02 -9.12
N ASP A 116 7.33 16.95 -8.70
CA ASP A 116 7.29 16.48 -7.30
C ASP A 116 7.95 17.42 -6.30
N TYR A 117 9.03 18.08 -6.70
CA TYR A 117 9.79 18.97 -5.82
C TYR A 117 9.15 20.36 -5.76
N SER A 118 9.06 21.04 -6.91
CA SER A 118 8.34 22.30 -7.06
C SER A 118 8.11 22.63 -8.53
N LYS A 119 7.17 23.56 -8.80
CA LYS A 119 7.01 24.14 -10.15
C LYS A 119 8.30 24.78 -10.63
N GLU A 120 8.97 25.50 -9.73
CA GLU A 120 10.18 26.25 -10.01
C GLU A 120 11.33 25.30 -10.39
N SER A 121 11.49 24.19 -9.67
CA SER A 121 12.48 23.15 -9.97
C SER A 121 12.16 22.48 -11.32
N ALA A 122 10.90 22.17 -11.61
CA ALA A 122 10.48 21.64 -12.92
C ALA A 122 10.85 22.58 -14.08
N LEU A 123 10.57 23.88 -13.95
CA LEU A 123 10.90 24.89 -14.96
C LEU A 123 12.41 25.14 -15.07
N ALA A 124 13.15 25.07 -13.96
CA ALA A 124 14.61 25.16 -13.97
C ALA A 124 15.25 23.96 -14.69
N ASN A 125 14.75 22.75 -14.43
CA ASN A 125 15.17 21.51 -15.08
C ASN A 125 14.88 21.53 -16.58
N TYR A 126 13.69 22.01 -16.98
CA TYR A 126 13.37 22.26 -18.38
C TYR A 126 14.33 23.27 -19.02
N ALA A 127 14.63 24.39 -18.35
CA ALA A 127 15.55 25.40 -18.87
C ALA A 127 17.01 24.92 -18.96
N ALA A 128 17.43 24.01 -18.07
CA ALA A 128 18.75 23.42 -18.05
C ALA A 128 18.93 22.26 -19.06
N SER A 129 17.84 21.75 -19.63
CA SER A 129 17.87 20.62 -20.57
C SER A 129 18.44 21.03 -21.93
N THR A 130 19.36 20.23 -22.47
CA THR A 130 19.93 20.42 -23.82
C THR A 130 19.06 19.80 -24.92
N PHE A 131 17.94 19.19 -24.53
CA PHE A 131 16.93 18.57 -25.39
C PHE A 131 15.57 19.24 -25.13
N PRO A 132 14.67 19.29 -26.14
CA PRO A 132 13.38 19.93 -25.98
C PRO A 132 12.40 19.07 -25.17
N TRP A 133 11.62 19.71 -24.30
CA TRP A 133 10.45 19.12 -23.67
C TRP A 133 9.20 19.49 -24.46
N TYR A 134 8.39 18.49 -24.81
CA TYR A 134 7.15 18.65 -25.56
C TYR A 134 5.93 18.34 -24.69
N ALA A 135 5.05 19.32 -24.51
CA ALA A 135 3.73 19.09 -23.92
C ALA A 135 2.75 20.12 -24.47
N SER A 136 1.99 19.72 -25.50
CA SER A 136 1.08 20.60 -26.23
C SER A 136 -0.22 20.89 -25.47
N ASN A 137 -0.40 20.26 -24.31
CA ASN A 137 -1.59 20.32 -23.49
C ASN A 137 -1.37 20.96 -22.10
N VAL A 138 -0.21 21.59 -21.89
CA VAL A 138 0.11 22.31 -20.64
C VAL A 138 0.28 23.80 -20.93
N THR A 139 -0.54 24.62 -20.27
CA THR A 139 -0.58 26.08 -20.45
C THR A 139 -0.54 26.80 -19.12
N TYR A 140 -0.03 28.04 -19.12
CA TYR A 140 -0.20 28.93 -17.97
C TYR A 140 -1.65 29.43 -17.90
N GLU A 141 -2.25 29.42 -16.71
CA GLU A 141 -3.65 29.82 -16.50
C GLU A 141 -3.93 31.29 -16.85
N ASP A 142 -2.94 32.15 -16.63
CA ASP A 142 -3.06 33.60 -16.79
C ASP A 142 -3.04 34.07 -18.25
N SER A 143 -2.20 33.45 -19.06
CA SER A 143 -1.87 33.86 -20.41
C SER A 143 -2.39 32.89 -21.48
N GLY A 144 -2.64 31.63 -21.10
CA GLY A 144 -2.96 30.55 -22.03
C GLY A 144 -1.78 30.13 -22.92
N ASN A 145 -0.58 30.69 -22.69
CA ASN A 145 0.62 30.30 -23.42
C ASN A 145 1.07 28.90 -22.98
N LEU A 146 1.67 28.15 -23.91
CA LEU A 146 2.26 26.85 -23.60
C LEU A 146 3.40 27.01 -22.60
N VAL A 147 3.46 26.09 -21.64
CA VAL A 147 4.57 26.00 -20.67
C VAL A 147 5.80 25.40 -21.34
N PHE A 148 5.60 24.30 -22.09
CA PHE A 148 6.63 23.57 -22.81
C PHE A 148 6.48 23.78 -24.33
N LYS A 149 7.44 23.28 -25.12
CA LYS A 149 7.34 23.44 -26.58
C LYS A 149 6.16 22.65 -27.14
N ALA A 150 5.56 23.19 -28.20
CA ALA A 150 4.71 22.42 -29.10
C ALA A 150 5.57 21.52 -29.99
N GLY A 151 4.96 20.56 -30.71
CA GLY A 151 5.70 19.64 -31.56
C GLY A 151 6.47 20.29 -32.72
N GLU A 152 7.49 19.59 -33.20
CA GLU A 152 8.34 20.01 -34.31
C GLU A 152 8.67 18.88 -35.29
N VAL A 153 9.13 19.23 -36.50
CA VAL A 153 9.61 18.27 -37.49
C VAL A 153 11.13 18.22 -37.45
N LEU A 154 11.66 17.07 -37.07
CA LEU A 154 13.09 16.76 -37.01
C LEU A 154 13.57 16.17 -38.35
N ASP A 155 14.74 16.58 -38.82
CA ASP A 155 15.40 15.97 -39.98
C ASP A 155 16.40 14.90 -39.50
N LYS A 156 16.08 13.63 -39.75
CA LYS A 156 16.91 12.46 -39.47
C LYS A 156 17.55 11.99 -40.77
N ASN A 157 18.64 12.65 -41.18
CA ASN A 157 19.41 12.31 -42.39
C ASN A 157 18.54 12.20 -43.67
N GLY A 158 17.60 13.13 -43.84
CA GLY A 158 16.68 13.19 -44.98
C GLY A 158 15.36 12.47 -44.75
N LEU A 159 15.11 11.89 -43.57
CA LEU A 159 13.80 11.44 -43.12
C LEU A 159 13.18 12.50 -42.19
N LYS A 160 12.04 13.07 -42.57
CA LYS A 160 11.34 14.06 -41.75
C LYS A 160 10.44 13.40 -40.72
N VAL A 161 10.76 13.54 -39.43
CA VAL A 161 10.02 12.93 -38.33
C VAL A 161 9.34 14.02 -37.50
N GLY A 162 8.01 14.05 -37.49
CA GLY A 162 7.25 14.93 -36.61
C GLY A 162 7.18 14.35 -35.19
N VAL A 163 7.48 15.16 -34.18
CA VAL A 163 7.40 14.75 -32.77
C VAL A 163 6.60 15.80 -32.00
N PHE A 164 5.64 15.36 -31.20
CA PHE A 164 4.91 16.20 -30.24
C PHE A 164 4.63 15.42 -28.96
N GLY A 165 4.21 16.10 -27.89
CA GLY A 165 3.96 15.44 -26.60
C GLY A 165 2.70 15.89 -25.87
N LEU A 166 2.25 15.04 -24.94
CA LEU A 166 1.10 15.24 -24.06
C LEU A 166 1.45 14.78 -22.63
N ALA A 167 1.25 15.65 -21.64
CA ALA A 167 1.44 15.35 -20.22
C ALA A 167 0.11 15.03 -19.53
N THR A 168 0.11 14.13 -18.56
CA THR A 168 -1.11 13.72 -17.84
C THR A 168 -1.76 14.89 -17.09
N PRO A 169 -3.09 15.07 -17.15
CA PRO A 169 -3.77 16.00 -16.26
C PRO A 169 -3.73 15.56 -14.80
N GLU A 170 -3.38 14.30 -14.56
CA GLU A 170 -3.26 13.73 -13.23
C GLU A 170 -2.10 14.30 -12.44
N THR A 171 -1.14 14.99 -13.06
CA THR A 171 -0.10 15.75 -12.36
C THR A 171 -0.67 16.67 -11.26
N LYS A 172 -1.91 17.14 -11.41
CA LYS A 172 -2.60 17.95 -10.39
C LYS A 172 -2.87 17.22 -9.06
N PHE A 173 -2.79 15.89 -9.03
CA PHE A 173 -3.03 15.08 -7.84
C PHE A 173 -2.05 13.89 -7.69
N LYS A 174 -1.31 13.50 -8.73
CA LYS A 174 -0.22 12.51 -8.72
C LYS A 174 1.15 13.15 -8.44
N ALA A 175 1.21 14.48 -8.39
CA ALA A 175 2.25 15.24 -7.71
C ALA A 175 1.56 16.14 -6.67
N ASP A 176 2.36 16.86 -5.86
CA ASP A 176 1.80 17.81 -4.91
C ASP A 176 0.98 18.89 -5.65
N PRO A 177 -0.34 19.05 -5.37
CA PRO A 177 -1.18 20.02 -6.07
C PRO A 177 -0.64 21.46 -5.98
N ARG A 178 0.10 21.80 -4.91
CA ARG A 178 0.73 23.11 -4.73
C ARG A 178 1.78 23.39 -5.80
N ASN A 179 2.44 22.35 -6.31
CA ASN A 179 3.48 22.44 -7.33
C ASN A 179 2.91 22.64 -8.75
N THR A 180 1.59 22.58 -8.92
CA THR A 180 0.93 22.84 -10.21
C THR A 180 0.12 24.13 -10.23
N LEU A 181 0.19 24.95 -9.16
CA LEU A 181 -0.55 26.21 -9.07
C LEU A 181 -0.19 27.17 -10.22
N GLY A 182 -1.23 27.65 -10.91
CA GLY A 182 -1.12 28.51 -12.09
C GLY A 182 -0.87 27.74 -13.41
N LEU A 183 -0.85 26.41 -13.38
CA LEU A 183 -0.73 25.56 -14.56
C LEU A 183 -2.07 24.88 -14.89
N LYS A 184 -2.40 24.86 -16.17
CA LYS A 184 -3.56 24.17 -16.72
C LYS A 184 -3.12 23.03 -17.63
N PHE A 185 -3.53 21.83 -17.26
CA PHE A 185 -3.44 20.62 -18.06
C PHE A 185 -4.80 20.37 -18.73
N ALA A 186 -4.81 19.92 -19.98
CA ALA A 186 -6.05 19.49 -20.62
C ALA A 186 -6.56 18.21 -19.96
N ASP A 187 -7.71 18.30 -19.29
CA ASP A 187 -8.25 17.30 -18.36
C ASP A 187 -9.35 16.42 -18.95
N THR A 188 -9.66 16.59 -20.24
CA THR A 188 -10.66 15.76 -20.93
C THR A 188 -10.07 15.09 -22.16
N VAL A 189 -10.58 13.90 -22.47
CA VAL A 189 -10.25 13.18 -23.71
C VAL A 189 -10.50 14.08 -24.93
N ALA A 190 -11.66 14.75 -24.99
CA ALA A 190 -12.01 15.61 -26.11
C ALA A 190 -11.01 16.77 -26.33
N ALA A 191 -10.52 17.39 -25.26
CA ALA A 191 -9.53 18.46 -25.36
C ALA A 191 -8.18 17.92 -25.88
N ASN A 192 -7.69 16.80 -25.33
CA ASN A 192 -6.43 16.20 -25.77
C ASN A 192 -6.50 15.70 -27.21
N VAL A 193 -7.63 15.11 -27.63
CA VAL A 193 -7.88 14.72 -29.04
C VAL A 193 -7.86 15.94 -29.97
N ALA A 194 -8.46 17.07 -29.57
CA ALA A 194 -8.44 18.28 -30.38
C ALA A 194 -7.02 18.84 -30.54
N ILE A 195 -6.23 18.86 -29.46
CA ILE A 195 -4.82 19.29 -29.46
C ILE A 195 -3.98 18.38 -30.35
N ALA A 196 -4.11 17.06 -30.19
CA ALA A 196 -3.36 16.08 -30.98
C ALA A 196 -3.69 16.16 -32.48
N ASN A 197 -4.96 16.35 -32.85
CA ASN A 197 -5.34 16.58 -34.25
C ASN A 197 -4.70 17.85 -34.84
N ALA A 198 -4.61 18.93 -34.05
CA ALA A 198 -3.98 20.18 -34.47
C ALA A 198 -2.46 20.00 -34.68
N GLU A 199 -1.77 19.32 -33.77
CA GLU A 199 -0.34 19.02 -33.93
C GLU A 199 -0.08 18.09 -35.13
N VAL A 200 -0.88 17.03 -35.32
CA VAL A 200 -0.76 16.16 -36.50
C VAL A 200 -0.92 16.97 -37.80
N ALA A 201 -1.93 17.84 -37.89
CA ALA A 201 -2.14 18.67 -39.07
C ALA A 201 -0.95 19.61 -39.35
N LYS A 202 -0.42 20.24 -38.30
CA LYS A 202 0.76 21.12 -38.36
C LYS A 202 2.01 20.36 -38.80
N LEU A 203 2.28 19.19 -38.22
CA LEU A 203 3.45 18.38 -38.54
C LEU A 203 3.39 17.82 -39.98
N LYS A 204 2.21 17.37 -40.43
CA LYS A 204 1.98 16.98 -41.83
C LYS A 204 2.22 18.14 -42.79
N ALA A 205 1.75 19.35 -42.45
CA ALA A 205 2.00 20.55 -43.25
C ALA A 205 3.49 20.92 -43.29
N GLY A 206 4.26 20.60 -42.24
CA GLY A 206 5.73 20.69 -42.20
C GLY A 206 6.46 19.61 -43.03
N GLY A 207 5.71 18.64 -43.58
CA GLY A 207 6.23 17.56 -44.41
C GLY A 207 6.76 16.38 -43.61
N ALA A 208 6.27 16.15 -42.38
CA ALA A 208 6.57 14.92 -41.63
C ALA A 208 6.15 13.68 -42.45
N GLU A 209 7.09 12.74 -42.59
CA GLU A 209 6.88 11.42 -43.21
C GLU A 209 6.45 10.37 -42.17
N ILE A 210 6.86 10.54 -40.91
CA ILE A 210 6.46 9.73 -39.74
C ILE A 210 6.12 10.69 -38.60
N ILE A 211 5.04 10.45 -37.86
CA ILE A 211 4.64 11.24 -36.69
C ILE A 211 4.64 10.38 -35.42
N VAL A 212 5.40 10.84 -34.43
CA VAL A 212 5.55 10.23 -33.10
C VAL A 212 4.88 11.13 -32.06
N LEU A 213 4.00 10.54 -31.24
CA LEU A 213 3.51 11.16 -30.01
C LEU A 213 4.32 10.63 -28.82
N LEU A 214 4.94 11.51 -28.05
CA LEU A 214 5.46 11.23 -26.72
C LEU A 214 4.37 11.50 -25.69
N SER A 215 3.84 10.45 -25.09
CA SER A 215 2.72 10.54 -24.17
C SER A 215 3.16 10.16 -22.77
N HIS A 216 2.73 10.94 -21.79
CA HIS A 216 2.77 10.54 -20.39
C HIS A 216 1.35 10.56 -19.87
N LEU A 217 0.44 9.84 -20.54
CA LEU A 217 -0.98 9.75 -20.20
C LEU A 217 -1.35 8.40 -19.58
N GLY A 218 -0.57 7.36 -19.87
CA GLY A 218 -0.85 6.01 -19.43
C GLY A 218 -1.91 5.29 -20.27
N THR A 219 -2.05 4.00 -20.00
CA THR A 219 -3.03 3.09 -20.59
C THR A 219 -3.88 2.34 -19.57
N ASP A 220 -3.57 2.48 -18.28
CA ASP A 220 -4.24 1.77 -17.18
C ASP A 220 -5.70 2.20 -17.00
N ALA A 221 -6.47 1.39 -16.28
CA ALA A 221 -7.90 1.61 -16.09
C ALA A 221 -8.21 2.89 -15.30
N GLU A 222 -7.32 3.29 -14.40
CA GLU A 222 -7.49 4.36 -13.42
C GLU A 222 -7.24 5.73 -14.04
N SER A 223 -6.41 5.79 -15.08
CA SER A 223 -6.13 7.01 -15.84
C SER A 223 -7.40 7.66 -16.42
N THR A 224 -7.57 8.97 -16.20
CA THR A 224 -8.75 9.74 -16.66
C THR A 224 -8.71 10.09 -18.15
N VAL A 225 -7.52 10.25 -18.71
CA VAL A 225 -7.26 10.46 -20.13
C VAL A 225 -6.12 9.53 -20.52
N LYS A 226 -6.31 8.69 -21.54
CA LYS A 226 -5.34 7.63 -21.87
C LYS A 226 -4.75 7.79 -23.25
N SER A 227 -3.56 7.24 -23.43
CA SER A 227 -2.94 7.08 -24.75
C SER A 227 -3.81 6.24 -25.70
N THR A 228 -4.59 5.28 -25.18
CA THR A 228 -5.56 4.50 -25.96
C THR A 228 -6.74 5.32 -26.47
N ASP A 229 -7.18 6.34 -25.73
CA ASP A 229 -8.22 7.27 -26.19
C ASP A 229 -7.73 8.10 -27.39
N ILE A 230 -6.49 8.57 -27.31
CA ILE A 230 -5.85 9.33 -28.39
C ILE A 230 -5.65 8.45 -29.62
N ALA A 231 -5.12 7.23 -29.46
CA ALA A 231 -4.92 6.26 -30.53
C ALA A 231 -6.25 5.86 -31.23
N ALA A 232 -7.36 5.85 -30.49
CA ALA A 232 -8.67 5.52 -31.04
C ALA A 232 -9.24 6.68 -31.88
N ALA A 233 -9.00 7.92 -31.47
CA ALA A 233 -9.68 9.10 -32.01
C ALA A 233 -8.86 9.94 -33.00
N VAL A 234 -7.53 9.86 -32.99
CA VAL A 234 -6.64 10.72 -33.79
C VAL A 234 -6.00 9.94 -34.93
N GLU A 235 -6.22 10.37 -36.16
CA GLU A 235 -5.61 9.74 -37.35
C GLU A 235 -4.28 10.40 -37.74
N GLY A 236 -3.30 9.59 -38.14
CA GLY A 236 -2.02 10.07 -38.65
C GLY A 236 -0.90 10.19 -37.62
N ILE A 237 -1.08 9.60 -36.44
CA ILE A 237 0.01 9.26 -35.52
C ILE A 237 0.45 7.84 -35.86
N ASP A 238 1.72 7.64 -36.23
CA ASP A 238 2.23 6.32 -36.59
C ASP A 238 2.53 5.48 -35.34
N ILE A 239 3.09 6.12 -34.31
CA ILE A 239 3.40 5.49 -33.03
C ILE A 239 3.23 6.47 -31.86
N ILE A 240 2.74 5.94 -30.75
CA ILE A 240 2.69 6.57 -29.44
C ILE A 240 3.72 5.86 -28.57
N ILE A 241 4.66 6.62 -28.03
CA ILE A 241 5.59 6.15 -27.00
C ILE A 241 5.05 6.66 -25.67
N ASP A 242 4.67 5.76 -24.77
CA ASP A 242 3.90 6.06 -23.56
C ASP A 242 4.66 5.73 -22.25
N GLY A 243 4.35 6.47 -21.17
CA GLY A 243 4.79 6.25 -19.78
C GLY A 243 3.61 6.13 -18.78
N HIS A 244 3.78 6.58 -17.53
CA HIS A 244 2.76 6.71 -16.45
C HIS A 244 2.24 5.38 -15.86
N SER A 245 1.90 4.40 -16.69
CA SER A 245 1.31 3.13 -16.21
C SER A 245 2.33 2.04 -15.84
N HIS A 246 3.64 2.33 -15.89
CA HIS A 246 4.78 1.51 -15.45
C HIS A 246 4.87 0.07 -16.04
N SER A 247 4.01 -0.28 -17.01
CA SER A 247 3.92 -1.63 -17.57
C SER A 247 4.56 -1.70 -18.96
N PRO A 248 5.49 -2.65 -19.23
CA PRO A 248 5.96 -2.88 -20.59
C PRO A 248 4.78 -3.40 -21.40
N HIS A 249 4.33 -2.60 -22.36
CA HIS A 249 3.27 -3.01 -23.27
C HIS A 249 3.60 -2.55 -24.68
N SER A 250 3.18 -3.38 -25.63
CA SER A 250 3.25 -3.07 -27.05
C SER A 250 1.98 -3.60 -27.71
N GLU A 251 1.11 -2.71 -28.15
CA GLU A 251 -0.16 -3.10 -28.76
C GLU A 251 -0.52 -2.18 -29.92
N SER A 252 -1.25 -2.73 -30.88
CA SER A 252 -1.99 -1.90 -31.82
C SER A 252 -3.10 -1.19 -31.03
N GLY A 253 -3.19 0.13 -31.15
CA GLY A 253 -4.26 0.90 -30.55
C GLY A 253 -5.64 0.38 -31.00
N PRO A 254 -6.73 0.73 -30.29
CA PRO A 254 -8.05 0.10 -30.49
C PRO A 254 -8.61 0.19 -31.92
N SER A 255 -8.19 1.20 -32.68
CA SER A 255 -8.56 1.42 -34.08
C SER A 255 -7.68 0.66 -35.09
N GLY A 256 -6.55 0.10 -34.64
CA GLY A 256 -5.50 -0.50 -35.46
C GLY A 256 -4.64 0.54 -36.22
N LYS A 257 -4.83 1.84 -35.98
CA LYS A 257 -4.25 2.93 -36.78
C LYS A 257 -2.97 3.53 -36.20
N SER A 258 -2.72 3.34 -34.90
CA SER A 258 -1.51 3.79 -34.20
C SER A 258 -1.00 2.65 -33.33
N PHE A 259 0.31 2.52 -33.19
CA PHE A 259 0.94 1.55 -32.30
C PHE A 259 1.30 2.22 -30.97
N ILE A 260 1.11 1.55 -29.83
CA ILE A 260 1.52 2.04 -28.50
C ILE A 260 2.70 1.20 -28.01
N ALA A 261 3.74 1.85 -27.50
CA ALA A 261 4.90 1.18 -26.91
C ALA A 261 5.37 1.87 -25.62
N SER A 262 5.69 1.09 -24.59
CA SER A 262 6.33 1.52 -23.35
C SER A 262 7.50 0.60 -22.99
N GLY A 263 8.55 1.17 -22.41
CA GLY A 263 9.77 0.51 -21.96
C GLY A 263 9.71 -0.12 -20.56
N ALA A 264 8.56 -0.06 -19.87
CA ALA A 264 8.38 -0.31 -18.42
C ALA A 264 8.94 0.82 -17.54
N ASP A 265 9.16 0.52 -16.26
CA ASP A 265 9.67 1.39 -15.18
C ASP A 265 11.19 1.18 -14.98
N GLY A 266 11.84 2.13 -14.31
CA GLY A 266 13.18 2.04 -13.71
C GLY A 266 14.33 1.87 -14.71
N LEU A 267 14.10 2.07 -16.01
CA LEU A 267 15.03 1.65 -17.05
C LEU A 267 15.40 0.15 -16.91
N LEU A 268 14.42 -0.69 -16.53
CA LEU A 268 14.57 -2.14 -16.49
C LEU A 268 14.80 -2.71 -17.90
N ASN A 269 14.23 -2.05 -18.90
CA ASN A 269 14.44 -2.31 -20.31
C ASN A 269 14.63 -1.01 -21.09
N ILE A 270 15.21 -1.11 -22.29
CA ILE A 270 15.20 -0.04 -23.28
C ILE A 270 14.20 -0.41 -24.37
N GLY A 271 13.20 0.43 -24.60
CA GLY A 271 12.26 0.25 -25.69
C GLY A 271 12.92 0.51 -27.04
N LYS A 272 12.60 -0.33 -28.03
CA LYS A 272 13.09 -0.20 -29.41
C LYS A 272 11.94 -0.45 -30.38
N ALA A 273 11.44 0.63 -30.98
CA ALA A 273 10.46 0.56 -32.04
C ALA A 273 11.09 0.80 -33.40
N THR A 274 10.63 0.07 -34.40
CA THR A 274 10.98 0.23 -35.81
C THR A 274 9.72 0.66 -36.54
N VAL A 275 9.74 1.85 -37.16
CA VAL A 275 8.62 2.41 -37.90
C VAL A 275 9.04 2.65 -39.35
N THR A 276 8.24 2.18 -40.31
CA THR A 276 8.50 2.43 -41.73
C THR A 276 7.61 3.55 -42.27
N THR A 277 8.07 4.24 -43.32
CA THR A 277 7.22 5.22 -44.05
C THR A 277 6.00 4.59 -44.73
N GLY A 278 5.93 3.26 -44.77
CA GLY A 278 4.74 2.50 -45.21
C GLY A 278 3.73 2.24 -44.08
N GLY A 279 3.98 2.73 -42.87
CA GLY A 279 3.10 2.58 -41.70
C GLY A 279 3.24 1.25 -40.97
N LYS A 280 4.32 0.48 -41.21
CA LYS A 280 4.56 -0.75 -40.45
C LYS A 280 5.32 -0.42 -39.18
N VAL A 281 4.85 -0.97 -38.07
CA VAL A 281 5.49 -0.83 -36.76
C VAL A 281 5.88 -2.20 -36.22
N LYS A 282 7.09 -2.31 -35.68
CA LYS A 282 7.55 -3.43 -34.86
C LYS A 282 8.12 -2.87 -33.57
N SER A 283 7.72 -3.38 -32.42
CA SER A 283 8.30 -3.01 -31.13
C SER A 283 8.94 -4.23 -30.46
N GLU A 284 10.08 -3.99 -29.82
CA GLU A 284 10.84 -4.94 -29.04
C GLU A 284 11.50 -4.22 -27.85
N VAL A 285 11.93 -4.97 -26.84
CA VAL A 285 12.70 -4.44 -25.72
C VAL A 285 14.13 -4.97 -25.75
N ILE A 286 15.10 -4.10 -25.45
CA ILE A 286 16.47 -4.49 -25.13
C ILE A 286 16.53 -4.67 -23.62
N THR A 287 16.66 -5.94 -23.21
CA THR A 287 16.75 -6.33 -21.81
C THR A 287 18.05 -5.86 -21.18
N LYS A 288 18.08 -5.79 -19.85
CA LYS A 288 19.31 -5.51 -19.11
C LYS A 288 20.49 -6.40 -19.50
N ALA A 289 20.28 -7.72 -19.58
CA ALA A 289 21.35 -8.65 -19.93
C ALA A 289 21.97 -8.35 -21.31
N GLN A 290 21.18 -7.83 -22.25
CA GLN A 290 21.69 -7.39 -23.55
C GLN A 290 22.39 -6.03 -23.43
N ALA A 291 21.80 -5.06 -22.72
CA ALA A 291 22.34 -3.72 -22.56
C ALA A 291 23.73 -3.70 -21.88
N VAL A 292 23.92 -4.48 -20.81
CA VAL A 292 25.23 -4.58 -20.13
C VAL A 292 26.33 -5.16 -21.02
N GLY A 293 25.97 -5.93 -22.05
CA GLY A 293 26.91 -6.48 -23.03
C GLY A 293 27.58 -5.41 -23.91
N TYR A 294 27.00 -4.20 -23.99
CA TYR A 294 27.61 -3.05 -24.69
C TYR A 294 28.61 -2.28 -23.82
N GLY A 295 28.67 -2.58 -22.52
CA GLY A 295 29.52 -1.90 -21.53
C GLY A 295 29.02 -0.50 -21.17
N GLN A 296 29.64 0.10 -20.14
CA GLN A 296 29.30 1.44 -19.66
C GLN A 296 30.07 2.54 -20.39
N ASP A 297 29.40 3.67 -20.67
CA ASP A 297 30.07 4.90 -21.06
C ASP A 297 30.81 5.50 -19.86
N SER A 298 32.14 5.63 -19.98
CA SER A 298 32.99 6.06 -18.87
C SER A 298 32.76 7.51 -18.45
N ALA A 299 32.33 8.38 -19.37
CA ALA A 299 32.10 9.78 -19.05
C ALA A 299 30.83 9.96 -18.23
N ILE A 300 29.76 9.25 -18.58
CA ILE A 300 28.53 9.24 -17.77
C ILE A 300 28.80 8.60 -16.41
N ALA A 301 29.47 7.44 -16.35
CA ALA A 301 29.78 6.78 -15.09
C ALA A 301 30.61 7.69 -14.15
N GLN A 302 31.61 8.41 -14.70
CA GLN A 302 32.41 9.35 -13.92
C GLN A 302 31.61 10.58 -13.46
N THR A 303 30.68 11.06 -14.29
CA THR A 303 29.81 12.20 -13.94
C THR A 303 28.88 11.82 -12.80
N ILE A 304 28.25 10.64 -12.86
CA ILE A 304 27.40 10.13 -11.77
C ILE A 304 28.21 10.02 -10.47
N ALA A 305 29.42 9.43 -10.51
CA ALA A 305 30.29 9.34 -9.34
C ALA A 305 30.64 10.72 -8.75
N THR A 306 30.90 11.72 -9.61
CA THR A 306 31.21 13.09 -9.17
C THR A 306 30.00 13.77 -8.53
N LEU A 307 28.79 13.53 -9.05
CA LEU A 307 27.55 14.07 -8.49
C LEU A 307 27.28 13.46 -7.10
N LEU A 308 27.46 12.14 -6.96
CA LEU A 308 27.36 11.45 -5.66
C LEU A 308 28.37 12.01 -4.65
N GLU A 309 29.63 12.21 -5.04
CA GLU A 309 30.63 12.86 -4.18
C GLU A 309 30.23 14.29 -3.79
N GLY A 310 29.58 15.03 -4.69
CA GLY A 310 29.04 16.37 -4.41
C GLY A 310 27.86 16.35 -3.43
N GLN A 311 27.02 15.31 -3.51
CA GLN A 311 25.87 15.12 -2.63
C GLN A 311 26.29 14.83 -1.17
N GLU A 312 27.49 14.31 -0.92
CA GLU A 312 28.03 14.16 0.46
C GLU A 312 28.05 15.49 1.23
N ALA A 313 28.29 16.61 0.54
CA ALA A 313 28.22 17.93 1.17
C ALA A 313 26.78 18.31 1.57
N ILE A 314 25.78 17.90 0.77
CA ILE A 314 24.36 18.11 1.05
C ILE A 314 23.94 17.25 2.25
N LEU A 315 24.35 15.99 2.29
CA LEU A 315 24.09 15.08 3.40
C LEU A 315 24.67 15.61 4.72
N GLY A 316 25.78 16.36 4.68
CA GLY A 316 26.38 16.99 5.86
C GLY A 316 25.69 18.27 6.35
N ILE A 317 24.65 18.78 5.67
CA ILE A 317 23.94 19.99 6.10
C ILE A 317 23.17 19.68 7.40
N VAL A 318 23.41 20.49 8.42
CA VAL A 318 22.65 20.46 9.67
C VAL A 318 21.31 21.15 9.47
N ILE A 319 20.22 20.40 9.65
CA ILE A 319 18.83 20.84 9.48
C ILE A 319 18.13 21.05 10.82
N GLY A 320 18.70 20.52 11.90
CA GLY A 320 18.05 20.53 13.20
C GLY A 320 18.95 20.16 14.35
N LYS A 321 18.34 20.13 15.54
CA LYS A 321 18.95 19.60 16.75
C LYS A 321 17.89 18.91 17.60
N THR A 322 18.20 17.75 18.16
CA THR A 322 17.33 17.05 19.13
C THR A 322 17.97 16.99 20.51
N ALA A 323 17.16 17.20 21.55
CA ALA A 323 17.55 17.08 22.96
C ALA A 323 17.35 15.67 23.53
N VAL A 324 16.69 14.79 22.77
CA VAL A 324 16.42 13.39 23.12
C VAL A 324 16.83 12.47 21.97
N GLU A 325 17.15 11.22 22.28
CA GLU A 325 17.33 10.21 21.23
C GLU A 325 15.99 10.00 20.52
N LEU A 326 15.97 10.06 19.18
CA LEU A 326 14.82 9.66 18.38
C LEU A 326 14.99 8.18 18.03
N ASP A 327 14.28 7.32 18.74
CA ASP A 327 14.44 5.86 18.71
C ASP A 327 13.86 5.25 17.43
N GLY A 328 14.74 4.83 16.54
CA GLY A 328 14.44 4.01 15.36
C GLY A 328 15.08 2.63 15.44
N THR A 329 15.41 2.16 16.64
CA THR A 329 16.03 0.85 16.85
C THR A 329 15.08 -0.23 16.34
N ARG A 330 15.61 -1.15 15.50
CA ARG A 330 14.86 -2.25 14.90
C ARG A 330 13.97 -3.01 15.90
N GLY A 331 14.50 -3.33 17.08
CA GLY A 331 13.77 -4.09 18.09
C GLY A 331 12.56 -3.35 18.65
N ASN A 332 12.66 -2.02 18.77
CA ASN A 332 11.61 -1.18 19.34
C ASN A 332 10.60 -0.78 18.28
N ASN A 333 11.04 -0.30 17.11
CA ASN A 333 10.15 0.19 16.07
C ASN A 333 9.35 -0.93 15.36
N ARG A 334 9.73 -2.20 15.53
CA ARG A 334 9.02 -3.39 15.02
C ARG A 334 8.16 -4.11 16.06
N THR A 335 8.11 -3.58 17.27
CA THR A 335 7.34 -4.16 18.37
C THR A 335 6.56 -3.13 19.16
N GLY A 336 6.70 -1.83 18.92
CA GLY A 336 5.97 -0.83 19.69
C GLY A 336 6.11 0.59 19.18
N GLU A 337 5.43 1.49 19.87
CA GLU A 337 5.54 2.93 19.66
C GLU A 337 6.96 3.42 19.95
N THR A 338 7.50 4.22 19.05
CA THR A 338 8.72 4.99 19.27
C THR A 338 8.45 6.47 19.00
N ASN A 339 9.25 7.34 19.61
CA ASN A 339 9.15 8.78 19.38
C ASN A 339 9.52 9.15 17.95
N LEU A 340 10.50 8.49 17.33
CA LEU A 340 10.81 8.71 15.91
C LEU A 340 9.67 8.27 14.98
N GLY A 341 9.01 7.13 15.27
CA GLY A 341 7.84 6.70 14.51
C GLY A 341 6.67 7.68 14.62
N ASN A 342 6.46 8.26 15.80
CA ASN A 342 5.49 9.34 15.98
C ASN A 342 5.87 10.61 15.20
N LEU A 343 7.15 11.04 15.23
CA LEU A 343 7.63 12.21 14.50
C LEU A 343 7.41 12.06 13.00
N ILE A 344 7.80 10.91 12.44
CA ILE A 344 7.64 10.63 11.00
C ILE A 344 6.16 10.64 10.62
N THR A 345 5.31 9.96 11.40
CA THR A 345 3.87 9.93 11.11
C THR A 345 3.19 11.28 11.29
N ASP A 346 3.69 12.14 12.18
CA ASP A 346 3.21 13.53 12.29
C ASP A 346 3.65 14.41 11.13
N ALA A 347 4.89 14.26 10.66
CA ALA A 347 5.36 14.93 9.45
C ALA A 347 4.46 14.58 8.27
N MET A 348 4.18 13.29 8.08
CA MET A 348 3.28 12.80 7.04
C MET A 348 1.87 13.38 7.17
N ARG A 349 1.34 13.43 8.39
CA ARG A 349 -0.01 13.92 8.65
C ARG A 349 -0.13 15.41 8.39
N LEU A 350 0.84 16.20 8.83
CA LEU A 350 0.85 17.65 8.66
C LEU A 350 1.00 18.03 7.18
N ALA A 351 1.90 17.37 6.46
CA ALA A 351 2.13 17.63 5.04
C ALA A 351 0.91 17.28 4.17
N SER A 352 0.24 16.16 4.49
CA SER A 352 -0.90 15.67 3.71
C SER A 352 -2.26 16.26 4.11
N GLY A 353 -2.43 16.64 5.38
CA GLY A 353 -3.74 16.94 5.94
C GLY A 353 -4.66 15.73 6.08
N ALA A 354 -4.14 14.50 5.96
CA ALA A 354 -4.92 13.28 6.07
C ALA A 354 -5.53 13.09 7.47
N ASP A 355 -6.69 12.42 7.55
CA ASP A 355 -7.36 12.10 8.81
C ASP A 355 -6.42 11.31 9.73
N VAL A 356 -5.77 10.29 9.15
CA VAL A 356 -4.91 9.34 9.83
C VAL A 356 -3.67 8.96 9.00
N VAL A 357 -2.66 8.43 9.67
CA VAL A 357 -1.42 7.93 9.04
C VAL A 357 -1.13 6.52 9.51
N ILE A 358 -0.68 5.65 8.61
CA ILE A 358 -0.06 4.37 8.93
C ILE A 358 1.24 4.24 8.11
N THR A 359 2.36 3.97 8.78
CA THR A 359 3.62 3.61 8.10
C THR A 359 4.30 2.45 8.84
N ASN A 360 5.01 1.59 8.13
CA ASN A 360 5.61 0.38 8.68
C ASN A 360 6.95 0.69 9.37
N GLY A 361 7.18 0.12 10.56
CA GLY A 361 8.44 0.26 11.30
C GLY A 361 9.65 -0.29 10.53
N GLY A 362 9.43 -1.18 9.57
CA GLY A 362 10.43 -1.67 8.63
C GLY A 362 10.99 -0.59 7.71
N GLY A 363 10.24 0.49 7.47
CA GLY A 363 10.68 1.68 6.73
C GLY A 363 11.64 2.57 7.52
N ILE A 364 11.64 2.48 8.86
CA ILE A 364 12.47 3.29 9.77
C ILE A 364 13.72 2.49 10.12
N ARG A 365 14.90 2.98 9.72
CA ARG A 365 16.11 2.14 9.63
C ARG A 365 17.20 2.44 10.65
N ALA A 366 17.17 3.61 11.28
CA ALA A 366 18.14 4.06 12.25
C ALA A 366 17.48 4.96 13.31
N SER A 367 18.15 5.11 14.45
CA SER A 367 17.88 6.18 15.40
C SER A 367 18.60 7.47 14.98
N ILE A 368 18.15 8.60 15.53
CA ILE A 368 18.91 9.86 15.50
C ILE A 368 19.33 10.17 16.95
N GLU A 369 20.64 10.28 17.17
CA GLU A 369 21.22 10.53 18.48
C GLU A 369 20.96 11.97 18.97
N VAL A 370 21.12 12.20 20.28
CA VAL A 370 21.08 13.55 20.85
C VAL A 370 22.16 14.43 20.21
N GLY A 371 21.77 15.60 19.70
CA GLY A 371 22.69 16.53 19.05
C GLY A 371 22.15 17.11 17.75
N GLU A 372 23.07 17.53 16.89
CA GLU A 372 22.75 18.03 15.55
C GLU A 372 22.12 16.91 14.71
N ILE A 373 21.14 17.29 13.90
CA ILE A 373 20.48 16.43 12.92
C ILE A 373 20.89 16.93 11.55
N THR A 374 21.44 16.05 10.74
CA THR A 374 21.83 16.32 9.36
C THR A 374 20.80 15.80 8.36
N VAL A 375 20.86 16.28 7.12
CA VAL A 375 20.12 15.67 6.00
C VAL A 375 20.47 14.18 5.90
N GLY A 376 21.75 13.84 6.03
CA GLY A 376 22.23 12.47 6.00
C GLY A 376 21.62 11.57 7.07
N ASP A 377 21.33 12.10 8.26
CA ASP A 377 20.63 11.33 9.31
C ASP A 377 19.22 10.96 8.86
N VAL A 378 18.46 11.89 8.27
CA VAL A 378 17.10 11.64 7.78
C VAL A 378 17.10 10.59 6.66
N PHE A 379 18.03 10.71 5.71
CA PHE A 379 18.17 9.73 4.62
C PHE A 379 18.71 8.38 5.10
N THR A 380 19.45 8.33 6.21
CA THR A 380 19.83 7.08 6.89
C THR A 380 18.62 6.43 7.56
N VAL A 381 17.72 7.22 8.15
CA VAL A 381 16.46 6.73 8.74
C VAL A 381 15.48 6.23 7.67
N LEU A 382 15.37 6.92 6.53
CA LEU A 382 14.42 6.64 5.44
C LEU A 382 15.14 6.43 4.09
N PRO A 383 15.92 5.34 3.92
CA PRO A 383 16.88 5.22 2.82
C PRO A 383 16.28 4.72 1.50
N PHE A 384 14.98 4.38 1.47
CA PHE A 384 14.39 3.66 0.34
C PHE A 384 13.89 4.57 -0.79
N GLY A 385 13.92 5.89 -0.62
CA GLY A 385 13.38 6.81 -1.62
C GLY A 385 11.85 6.79 -1.76
N ASN A 386 11.15 6.08 -0.86
CA ASN A 386 9.68 5.97 -0.87
C ASN A 386 9.01 7.35 -0.93
N ALA A 387 8.01 7.47 -1.78
CA ALA A 387 7.09 8.60 -1.81
C ALA A 387 6.03 8.49 -0.71
N MET A 388 5.50 9.63 -0.26
CA MET A 388 4.31 9.64 0.60
C MET A 388 3.05 9.71 -0.27
N THR A 389 2.04 8.90 0.03
CA THR A 389 0.77 8.91 -0.68
C THR A 389 -0.42 8.98 0.26
N VAL A 390 -1.53 9.54 -0.20
CA VAL A 390 -2.82 9.57 0.49
C VAL A 390 -3.82 8.74 -0.29
N ILE A 391 -4.39 7.75 0.37
CA ILE A 391 -5.40 6.85 -0.18
C ILE A 391 -6.73 6.98 0.58
N LYS A 392 -7.82 6.69 -0.12
CA LYS A 392 -9.16 6.63 0.47
C LYS A 392 -9.43 5.24 1.04
N VAL A 393 -9.74 5.16 2.33
CA VAL A 393 -9.97 3.89 3.05
C VAL A 393 -11.22 3.93 3.91
N THR A 394 -11.81 2.77 4.19
CA THR A 394 -12.86 2.64 5.21
C THR A 394 -12.26 2.41 6.59
N GLY A 395 -13.04 2.66 7.65
CA GLY A 395 -12.65 2.30 9.00
C GLY A 395 -12.36 0.80 9.20
N GLN A 396 -13.00 -0.07 8.42
CA GLN A 396 -12.71 -1.51 8.43
C GLN A 396 -11.32 -1.80 7.83
N ASP A 397 -10.95 -1.14 6.73
CA ASP A 397 -9.62 -1.28 6.13
C ASP A 397 -8.51 -0.88 7.12
N ILE A 398 -8.73 0.16 7.92
CA ILE A 398 -7.80 0.57 9.00
C ILE A 398 -7.66 -0.53 10.04
N ILE A 399 -8.76 -1.13 10.49
CA ILE A 399 -8.73 -2.23 11.46
C ILE A 399 -7.98 -3.45 10.89
N ASP A 400 -8.22 -3.78 9.62
CA ASP A 400 -7.57 -4.91 8.95
C ASP A 400 -6.06 -4.67 8.79
N ALA A 401 -5.66 -3.44 8.43
CA ALA A 401 -4.26 -3.03 8.37
C ALA A 401 -3.56 -3.14 9.74
N LEU A 402 -4.19 -2.64 10.80
CA LEU A 402 -3.65 -2.71 12.16
C LEU A 402 -3.56 -4.16 12.68
N ASN A 403 -4.57 -5.00 12.44
CA ASN A 403 -4.51 -6.43 12.77
C ASN A 403 -3.38 -7.16 12.02
N HIS A 404 -3.24 -6.88 10.72
CA HIS A 404 -2.17 -7.48 9.91
C HIS A 404 -0.78 -7.04 10.39
N GLY A 405 -0.57 -5.74 10.61
CA GLY A 405 0.72 -5.21 11.05
C GLY A 405 1.14 -5.69 12.44
N THR A 406 0.17 -5.97 13.32
CA THR A 406 0.42 -6.40 14.70
C THR A 406 0.40 -7.92 14.89
N LYS A 407 0.14 -8.72 13.85
CA LYS A 407 -0.01 -10.19 13.94
C LYS A 407 1.18 -10.92 14.58
N SER A 408 2.38 -10.35 14.51
CA SER A 408 3.62 -10.93 15.04
C SER A 408 3.99 -10.44 16.42
N TYR A 409 3.35 -9.37 16.93
CA TYR A 409 3.61 -8.81 18.25
C TYR A 409 3.44 -9.89 19.35
N PRO A 410 4.30 -9.95 20.39
CA PRO A 410 5.43 -9.06 20.68
C PRO A 410 6.73 -9.39 19.92
N GLY A 411 6.70 -10.32 18.96
CA GLY A 411 7.82 -10.56 18.06
C GLY A 411 8.00 -9.44 17.01
N GLU A 412 9.24 -9.24 16.58
CA GLU A 412 9.57 -8.22 15.58
C GLU A 412 8.98 -8.54 14.20
N ALA A 413 8.30 -7.58 13.59
CA ALA A 413 7.96 -7.61 12.17
C ALA A 413 8.18 -6.24 11.51
N GLY A 414 8.71 -6.24 10.28
CA GLY A 414 8.86 -4.99 9.50
C GLY A 414 7.54 -4.26 9.31
N GLY A 415 6.46 -5.02 9.08
CA GLY A 415 5.11 -4.47 8.93
C GLY A 415 4.46 -3.90 10.19
N PHE A 416 5.15 -3.74 11.32
CA PHE A 416 4.52 -3.16 12.52
C PHE A 416 4.08 -1.70 12.27
N PRO A 417 2.82 -1.30 12.55
CA PRO A 417 2.29 0.01 12.13
C PRO A 417 2.58 1.10 13.16
N HIS A 418 3.32 2.14 12.76
CA HIS A 418 3.34 3.43 13.44
C HIS A 418 2.20 4.30 12.93
N VAL A 419 1.64 5.15 13.79
CA VAL A 419 0.39 5.87 13.48
C VAL A 419 0.41 7.34 13.92
N SER A 420 -0.34 8.18 13.19
CA SER A 420 -0.72 9.53 13.61
C SER A 420 -2.20 9.80 13.31
N GLY A 421 -2.82 10.74 14.03
CA GLY A 421 -4.27 11.00 13.97
C GLY A 421 -5.14 9.91 14.61
N MET A 422 -4.53 8.83 15.09
CA MET A 422 -5.21 7.71 15.73
C MET A 422 -4.41 7.10 16.89
N SER A 423 -5.07 6.27 17.68
CA SER A 423 -4.48 5.40 18.69
C SER A 423 -5.17 4.03 18.70
N TYR A 424 -4.47 2.98 19.10
CA TYR A 424 -5.06 1.64 19.25
C TYR A 424 -4.36 0.83 20.33
N GLU A 425 -5.00 -0.26 20.74
CA GLU A 425 -4.47 -1.22 21.70
C GLU A 425 -4.34 -2.61 21.08
N ILE A 426 -3.33 -3.38 21.49
CA ILE A 426 -3.05 -4.73 20.99
C ILE A 426 -3.41 -5.73 22.09
N ALA A 427 -4.44 -6.54 21.87
CA ALA A 427 -4.68 -7.72 22.68
C ALA A 427 -3.87 -8.90 22.13
N VAL A 428 -2.92 -9.36 22.94
CA VAL A 428 -2.02 -10.45 22.57
C VAL A 428 -2.78 -11.77 22.57
N GLY A 429 -2.65 -12.51 21.48
CA GLY A 429 -3.18 -13.85 21.31
C GLY A 429 -2.45 -14.90 22.15
N TYR A 430 -3.07 -16.07 22.32
CA TYR A 430 -2.46 -17.20 23.03
C TYR A 430 -2.75 -18.52 22.33
N GLY A 431 -1.71 -19.35 22.17
CA GLY A 431 -1.80 -20.62 21.45
C GLY A 431 -2.09 -20.39 19.96
N TRP A 432 -3.25 -20.85 19.49
CA TRP A 432 -3.70 -20.67 18.10
C TRP A 432 -4.51 -19.39 17.88
N VAL A 433 -4.82 -18.66 18.95
CA VAL A 433 -5.57 -17.41 18.87
C VAL A 433 -4.62 -16.31 18.41
N PRO A 434 -4.91 -15.59 17.30
CA PRO A 434 -4.07 -14.50 16.84
C PRO A 434 -4.24 -13.25 17.71
N ASN A 435 -3.33 -12.29 17.53
CA ASN A 435 -3.49 -10.95 18.09
C ASN A 435 -4.72 -10.26 17.51
N MET A 436 -5.29 -9.35 18.27
CA MET A 436 -6.39 -8.49 17.83
C MET A 436 -6.13 -7.06 18.26
N VAL A 437 -6.40 -6.11 17.37
CA VAL A 437 -6.45 -4.70 17.75
C VAL A 437 -7.82 -4.33 18.31
N THR A 438 -7.81 -3.50 19.34
CA THR A 438 -8.99 -2.98 20.03
C THR A 438 -8.82 -1.50 20.33
N ASN A 439 -9.88 -0.86 20.84
CA ASN A 439 -9.87 0.54 21.28
C ASN A 439 -9.29 1.52 20.23
N VAL A 440 -9.53 1.25 18.94
CA VAL A 440 -9.09 2.11 17.85
C VAL A 440 -9.87 3.42 17.91
N LYS A 441 -9.15 4.53 18.07
CA LYS A 441 -9.71 5.88 18.13
C LYS A 441 -9.08 6.76 17.07
N VAL A 442 -9.89 7.54 16.37
CA VAL A 442 -9.45 8.56 15.40
C VAL A 442 -9.78 9.93 15.99
N ASN A 443 -8.77 10.78 16.15
CA ASN A 443 -8.90 12.08 16.84
C ASN A 443 -9.57 12.00 18.22
N GLY A 444 -9.31 10.92 18.97
CA GLY A 444 -9.86 10.68 20.31
C GLY A 444 -11.24 10.01 20.35
N GLU A 445 -11.95 9.94 19.21
CA GLU A 445 -13.27 9.31 19.11
C GLU A 445 -13.18 7.87 18.61
N PRO A 446 -14.06 6.95 19.05
CA PRO A 446 -14.08 5.57 18.55
C PRO A 446 -14.19 5.51 17.01
N LEU A 447 -13.37 4.67 16.39
CA LEU A 447 -13.38 4.49 14.94
C LEU A 447 -14.73 3.92 14.48
N VAL A 448 -15.32 4.54 13.45
CA VAL A 448 -16.53 4.05 12.77
C VAL A 448 -16.13 3.22 11.56
N LYS A 449 -16.42 1.91 11.59
CA LYS A 449 -15.99 0.93 10.57
C LYS A 449 -16.44 1.27 9.14
N THR A 450 -17.66 1.78 8.99
CA THR A 450 -18.27 2.07 7.68
C THR A 450 -17.96 3.46 7.15
N LYS A 451 -17.33 4.34 7.95
CA LYS A 451 -16.96 5.69 7.53
C LYS A 451 -15.71 5.63 6.65
N GLU A 452 -15.65 6.51 5.64
CA GLU A 452 -14.45 6.74 4.84
C GLU A 452 -13.51 7.75 5.53
N TYR A 453 -12.22 7.50 5.41
CA TYR A 453 -11.12 8.32 5.92
C TYR A 453 -10.07 8.50 4.83
N THR A 454 -9.33 9.60 4.92
CA THR A 454 -8.08 9.78 4.18
C THR A 454 -6.93 9.22 5.02
N LEU A 455 -6.14 8.32 4.42
CA LEU A 455 -4.99 7.70 5.08
C LEU A 455 -3.72 8.03 4.32
N ALA A 456 -2.77 8.68 4.99
CA ALA A 456 -1.42 8.83 4.46
C ALA A 456 -0.56 7.61 4.81
N SER A 457 0.24 7.16 3.84
CA SER A 457 1.16 6.02 3.95
C SER A 457 2.38 6.27 3.06
N ASN A 458 3.40 5.40 3.11
CA ASN A 458 4.35 5.29 2.03
C ASN A 458 3.76 4.50 0.84
N ASP A 459 4.24 4.81 -0.36
CA ASP A 459 3.89 4.16 -1.64
C ASP A 459 4.08 2.63 -1.63
N PHE A 460 5.17 2.13 -1.03
CA PHE A 460 5.42 0.70 -0.86
C PHE A 460 4.26 -0.02 -0.18
N MET A 461 3.74 0.51 0.93
CA MET A 461 2.59 -0.07 1.63
C MET A 461 1.28 0.13 0.87
N ALA A 462 1.11 1.24 0.16
CA ALA A 462 -0.11 1.54 -0.59
C ALA A 462 -0.38 0.51 -1.70
N VAL A 463 0.68 -0.09 -2.26
CA VAL A 463 0.60 -1.17 -3.25
C VAL A 463 0.71 -2.58 -2.64
N GLY A 464 0.50 -2.71 -1.33
CA GLY A 464 0.45 -4.02 -0.65
C GLY A 464 1.77 -4.51 -0.03
N GLY A 465 2.81 -3.67 -0.03
CA GLY A 465 4.09 -3.94 0.64
C GLY A 465 3.91 -4.39 2.10
N ASP A 466 4.82 -5.24 2.58
CA ASP A 466 4.70 -5.93 3.88
C ASP A 466 3.40 -6.74 4.07
N GLY A 467 2.66 -6.99 2.99
CA GLY A 467 1.39 -7.73 2.98
C GLY A 467 0.18 -6.88 3.34
N TYR A 468 0.29 -5.55 3.26
CA TYR A 468 -0.82 -4.61 3.46
C TYR A 468 -1.80 -4.60 2.27
N THR A 469 -2.24 -5.79 1.84
CA THR A 469 -3.06 -5.99 0.63
C THR A 469 -4.44 -5.30 0.72
N MET A 470 -4.88 -4.92 1.92
CA MET A 470 -6.09 -4.11 2.10
C MET A 470 -5.96 -2.68 1.57
N PHE A 471 -4.75 -2.21 1.24
CA PHE A 471 -4.52 -0.93 0.59
C PHE A 471 -4.44 -1.02 -0.95
N GLU A 472 -4.22 -2.21 -1.50
CA GLU A 472 -4.11 -2.40 -2.96
C GLU A 472 -5.39 -1.96 -3.69
N GLY A 473 -5.22 -1.17 -4.75
CA GLY A 473 -6.32 -0.67 -5.59
C GLY A 473 -7.25 0.34 -4.89
N LYS A 474 -6.87 0.88 -3.73
CA LYS A 474 -7.59 2.00 -3.11
C LYS A 474 -7.35 3.27 -3.93
N GLU A 475 -8.39 4.11 -4.01
CA GLU A 475 -8.33 5.39 -4.71
C GLU A 475 -7.20 6.26 -4.12
N GLN A 476 -6.18 6.54 -4.93
CA GLN A 476 -5.10 7.45 -4.59
C GLN A 476 -5.57 8.88 -4.79
N LEU A 477 -5.69 9.63 -3.70
CA LEU A 477 -6.15 11.01 -3.69
C LEU A 477 -5.02 12.00 -3.90
N ALA A 478 -3.83 11.65 -3.41
CA ALA A 478 -2.62 12.44 -3.58
C ALA A 478 -1.36 11.57 -3.57
N LEU A 479 -0.35 11.98 -4.33
CA LEU A 479 1.02 11.47 -4.23
C LEU A 479 1.94 12.68 -4.02
N TYR A 480 2.76 12.59 -2.99
CA TYR A 480 3.76 13.58 -2.62
C TYR A 480 5.13 12.98 -2.91
N GLY A 481 6.15 13.82 -3.06
CA GLY A 481 7.52 13.37 -3.30
C GLY A 481 8.13 12.61 -2.12
N SER A 482 9.46 12.63 -2.04
CA SER A 482 10.23 11.88 -1.05
C SER A 482 9.74 12.05 0.39
N LEU A 483 9.40 10.93 1.04
CA LEU A 483 9.06 10.90 2.46
C LEU A 483 10.19 11.43 3.33
N ALA A 484 11.45 11.23 2.93
CA ALA A 484 12.61 11.76 3.65
C ALA A 484 12.62 13.30 3.65
N LEU A 485 12.35 13.93 2.50
CA LEU A 485 12.28 15.39 2.39
C LEU A 485 11.12 15.98 3.22
N ILE A 486 9.98 15.29 3.26
CA ILE A 486 8.84 15.68 4.12
C ILE A 486 9.25 15.67 5.60
N VAL A 487 9.99 14.65 6.04
CA VAL A 487 10.48 14.55 7.42
C VAL A 487 11.57 15.57 7.71
N GLU A 488 12.49 15.80 6.77
CA GLU A 488 13.51 16.87 6.86
C GLU A 488 12.85 18.24 7.07
N GLN A 489 11.87 18.59 6.24
CA GLN A 489 11.18 19.87 6.35
C GLN A 489 10.49 20.00 7.71
N TYR A 490 9.83 18.93 8.18
CA TYR A 490 9.18 18.95 9.49
C TYR A 490 10.16 19.10 10.65
N ILE A 491 11.34 18.45 10.57
CA ILE A 491 12.42 18.63 11.55
C ILE A 491 12.94 20.07 11.55
N ALA A 492 13.10 20.69 10.38
CA ALA A 492 13.52 22.08 10.27
C ALA A 492 12.49 23.04 10.89
N GLU A 493 11.19 22.80 10.65
CA GLU A 493 10.09 23.55 11.26
C GLU A 493 10.08 23.41 12.79
N LEU A 494 10.17 22.18 13.32
CA LEU A 494 10.26 21.93 14.76
C LEU A 494 11.52 22.56 15.39
N THR A 495 12.65 22.53 14.68
CA THR A 495 13.89 23.15 15.16
C THR A 495 13.75 24.66 15.24
N ALA A 496 13.10 25.29 14.25
CA ALA A 496 12.85 26.72 14.28
C ALA A 496 11.98 27.14 15.49
N GLU A 497 11.07 26.27 15.94
CA GLU A 497 10.28 26.48 17.15
C GLU A 497 11.06 26.23 18.45
N ALA A 498 11.90 25.19 18.48
CA ALA A 498 12.66 24.77 19.66
C ALA A 498 13.90 25.64 19.95
N GLY A 499 14.52 26.21 18.92
CA GLY A 499 15.76 26.98 19.04
C GLY A 499 16.97 26.13 19.47
N ASP A 500 17.94 26.75 20.14
CA ASP A 500 19.24 26.14 20.49
C ASP A 500 19.15 24.95 21.47
N ASP A 501 18.04 24.84 22.20
CA ASP A 501 17.82 23.76 23.16
C ASP A 501 17.60 22.41 22.45
N GLY A 502 17.16 22.44 21.19
CA GLY A 502 16.84 21.26 20.39
C GLY A 502 15.43 20.74 20.66
N LEU A 503 14.84 20.08 19.67
CA LEU A 503 13.50 19.52 19.76
C LEU A 503 13.45 18.38 20.79
N VAL A 504 12.35 18.30 21.52
CA VAL A 504 12.01 17.19 22.42
C VAL A 504 10.78 16.51 21.84
N TYR A 505 10.93 15.23 21.48
CA TYR A 505 9.85 14.46 20.89
C TYR A 505 9.71 13.13 21.64
N GLU A 506 8.50 12.89 22.17
CA GLU A 506 8.24 11.82 23.14
C GLU A 506 7.17 10.84 22.65
N LYS A 507 7.10 9.66 23.29
CA LYS A 507 5.96 8.76 23.10
C LYS A 507 4.69 9.40 23.67
N GLN A 508 3.57 9.24 22.97
CA GLN A 508 2.27 9.82 23.32
C GLN A 508 1.26 8.76 23.76
N GLY A 509 1.64 7.47 23.73
CA GLY A 509 0.74 6.37 24.06
C GLY A 509 -0.27 6.11 22.96
N ARG A 510 0.12 6.31 21.69
CA ARG A 510 -0.68 6.00 20.50
C ARG A 510 -0.87 4.49 20.36
N ILE A 511 0.09 3.68 20.83
CA ILE A 511 0.07 2.23 20.73
C ILE A 511 0.31 1.64 22.11
N LYS A 512 -0.61 0.79 22.58
CA LYS A 512 -0.50 0.13 23.89
C LYS A 512 -0.83 -1.35 23.79
N GLU A 513 -0.32 -2.14 24.72
CA GLU A 513 -0.84 -3.49 24.95
C GLU A 513 -2.14 -3.40 25.76
N TYR A 514 -3.16 -4.15 25.37
CA TYR A 514 -4.39 -4.30 26.12
C TYR A 514 -4.14 -5.24 27.31
N ASP A 515 -4.41 -4.75 28.52
CA ASP A 515 -4.21 -5.50 29.77
C ASP A 515 -5.32 -6.55 29.96
N VAL A 516 -5.09 -7.77 29.47
CA VAL A 516 -5.99 -8.92 29.68
C VAL A 516 -5.80 -9.51 31.07
N ALA A 517 -6.89 -9.90 31.75
CA ALA A 517 -6.78 -10.56 33.05
C ALA A 517 -6.05 -11.91 32.97
N PHE A 518 -6.24 -12.65 31.88
CA PHE A 518 -5.60 -13.94 31.66
C PHE A 518 -5.18 -14.13 30.21
N LYS A 519 -3.93 -14.57 29.99
CA LYS A 519 -3.34 -14.72 28.66
C LYS A 519 -4.08 -15.74 27.79
N ASP A 520 -4.52 -16.85 28.37
CA ASP A 520 -5.24 -17.92 27.68
C ASP A 520 -6.76 -17.70 27.61
N ALA A 521 -7.24 -16.51 27.97
CA ALA A 521 -8.61 -16.04 27.77
C ALA A 521 -8.61 -14.64 27.14
N SER A 522 -7.83 -14.44 26.07
CA SER A 522 -7.74 -13.16 25.33
C SER A 522 -9.07 -12.75 24.66
N LEU A 523 -9.15 -11.52 24.11
CA LEU A 523 -10.36 -10.96 23.47
C LEU A 523 -10.99 -11.88 22.40
N ALA A 524 -10.21 -12.70 21.71
CA ALA A 524 -10.75 -13.62 20.70
C ALA A 524 -11.37 -14.90 21.28
N HIS A 525 -11.14 -15.19 22.57
CA HIS A 525 -11.71 -16.36 23.20
C HIS A 525 -13.22 -16.15 23.44
N TRP A 526 -14.06 -17.10 23.02
CA TRP A 526 -15.53 -16.98 23.09
C TRP A 526 -16.08 -16.71 24.51
N ALA A 527 -15.30 -17.07 25.53
CA ALA A 527 -15.65 -16.88 26.94
C ALA A 527 -14.98 -15.67 27.60
N HIS A 528 -14.24 -14.84 26.84
CA HIS A 528 -13.48 -13.72 27.37
C HIS A 528 -14.32 -12.82 28.27
N GLU A 529 -15.43 -12.28 27.75
CA GLU A 529 -16.31 -11.34 28.48
C GLU A 529 -16.81 -11.93 29.81
N TYR A 530 -17.20 -13.21 29.81
CA TYR A 530 -17.67 -13.90 31.02
C TYR A 530 -16.55 -14.10 32.04
N ILE A 531 -15.34 -14.43 31.58
CA ILE A 531 -14.19 -14.67 32.45
C ILE A 531 -13.73 -13.34 33.07
N GLU A 532 -13.64 -12.26 32.29
CA GLU A 532 -13.31 -10.91 32.76
C GLU A 532 -14.32 -10.41 33.80
N GLN A 533 -15.62 -10.61 33.54
CA GLN A 533 -16.67 -10.23 34.48
C GLN A 533 -16.53 -10.93 35.84
N LEU A 534 -16.25 -12.24 35.82
CA LEU A 534 -16.05 -13.02 37.04
C LEU A 534 -14.74 -12.67 37.75
N TYR A 535 -13.69 -12.29 37.00
CA TYR A 535 -12.44 -11.82 37.57
C TYR A 535 -12.64 -10.47 38.28
N ALA A 536 -13.30 -9.51 37.63
CA ALA A 536 -13.65 -8.22 38.22
C ALA A 536 -14.50 -8.37 39.49
N SER A 537 -15.36 -9.39 39.52
CA SER A 537 -16.20 -9.74 40.68
C SER A 537 -15.50 -10.63 41.72
N LYS A 538 -14.21 -10.94 41.53
CA LYS A 538 -13.38 -11.81 42.40
C LYS A 538 -13.91 -13.23 42.58
N VAL A 539 -14.76 -13.70 41.67
CA VAL A 539 -15.26 -15.08 41.62
C VAL A 539 -14.15 -16.02 41.13
N VAL A 540 -13.32 -15.55 40.21
CA VAL A 540 -12.16 -16.29 39.70
C VAL A 540 -10.89 -15.44 39.82
N ASN A 541 -9.76 -16.10 40.10
CA ASN A 541 -8.44 -15.44 40.23
C ASN A 541 -7.38 -16.05 39.30
N GLY A 542 -7.78 -17.00 38.44
CA GLY A 542 -6.84 -17.79 37.63
C GLY A 542 -5.87 -18.62 38.48
N TYR A 543 -4.70 -18.88 37.92
CA TYR A 543 -3.60 -19.61 38.54
C TYR A 543 -2.38 -18.69 38.70
N THR A 544 -1.41 -19.10 39.53
CA THR A 544 -0.23 -18.29 39.86
C THR A 544 0.68 -17.98 38.67
N ASP A 545 0.50 -18.67 37.55
CA ASP A 545 1.21 -18.43 36.29
C ASP A 545 0.49 -17.44 35.35
N GLY A 546 -0.58 -16.79 35.82
CA GLY A 546 -1.34 -15.79 35.05
C GLY A 546 -2.29 -16.40 34.01
N LEU A 547 -2.53 -17.72 34.07
CA LEU A 547 -3.44 -18.43 33.18
C LEU A 547 -4.79 -18.68 33.87
N PHE A 548 -5.85 -18.78 33.08
CA PHE A 548 -7.19 -19.19 33.51
C PHE A 548 -7.47 -20.67 33.25
N ARG A 549 -6.88 -21.27 32.21
CA ARG A 549 -7.11 -22.63 31.69
C ARG A 549 -8.58 -22.89 31.34
N PRO A 550 -9.17 -22.17 30.37
CA PRO A 550 -10.62 -22.22 30.08
C PRO A 550 -11.15 -23.62 29.75
N GLU A 551 -10.34 -24.45 29.11
CA GLU A 551 -10.75 -25.78 28.64
C GLU A 551 -10.56 -26.90 29.68
N ASN A 552 -9.88 -26.62 30.79
CA ASN A 552 -9.75 -27.59 31.87
C ASN A 552 -11.13 -27.95 32.45
N LYS A 553 -11.30 -29.23 32.78
CA LYS A 553 -12.50 -29.69 33.48
C LYS A 553 -12.50 -29.17 34.92
N VAL A 554 -13.69 -28.85 35.42
CA VAL A 554 -13.87 -28.31 36.76
C VAL A 554 -14.08 -29.46 37.74
N THR A 555 -13.26 -29.54 38.79
CA THR A 555 -13.50 -30.46 39.91
C THR A 555 -14.61 -29.94 40.82
N ARG A 556 -15.31 -30.83 41.51
CA ARG A 556 -16.43 -30.50 42.39
C ARG A 556 -16.09 -29.43 43.44
N ARG A 557 -14.91 -29.50 44.06
CA ARG A 557 -14.47 -28.48 45.04
C ARG A 557 -14.28 -27.08 44.44
N HIS A 558 -13.76 -26.99 43.21
CA HIS A 558 -13.54 -25.70 42.56
C HIS A 558 -14.86 -25.10 42.06
N ALA A 559 -15.80 -25.95 41.59
CA ALA A 559 -17.16 -25.52 41.29
C ALA A 559 -17.86 -24.98 42.55
N ALA A 560 -17.73 -25.66 43.70
CA ALA A 560 -18.31 -25.21 44.95
C ALA A 560 -17.82 -23.81 45.34
N LYS A 561 -16.51 -23.56 45.28
CA LYS A 561 -15.93 -22.23 45.53
C LYS A 561 -16.49 -21.17 44.57
N MET A 562 -16.46 -21.43 43.26
CA MET A 562 -16.92 -20.46 42.25
C MET A 562 -18.41 -20.12 42.42
N ILE A 563 -19.27 -21.13 42.64
CA ILE A 563 -20.72 -20.92 42.81
C ILE A 563 -21.01 -20.17 44.12
N THR A 564 -20.36 -20.54 45.23
CA THR A 564 -20.56 -19.89 46.54
C THR A 564 -20.27 -18.39 46.46
N ILE A 565 -19.14 -18.02 45.85
CA ILE A 565 -18.75 -16.61 45.72
C ILE A 565 -19.70 -15.89 44.76
N ALA A 566 -20.01 -16.49 43.60
CA ALA A 566 -20.91 -15.89 42.62
C ALA A 566 -22.34 -15.67 43.16
N ALA A 567 -22.83 -16.58 44.01
CA ALA A 567 -24.14 -16.48 44.67
C ALA A 567 -24.14 -15.55 45.90
N GLY A 568 -22.98 -15.00 46.29
CA GLY A 568 -22.87 -14.12 47.45
C GLY A 568 -23.15 -14.81 48.79
N LEU A 569 -22.96 -16.13 48.87
CA LEU A 569 -23.25 -16.90 50.09
C LEU A 569 -22.17 -16.65 51.16
N SER A 570 -22.57 -16.50 52.42
CA SER A 570 -21.65 -16.41 53.55
C SER A 570 -21.01 -17.77 53.83
N TYR A 571 -19.68 -17.85 53.78
CA TYR A 571 -18.92 -19.08 53.96
C TYR A 571 -17.89 -19.04 55.09
N GLU A 572 -17.46 -17.86 55.55
CA GLU A 572 -16.39 -17.74 56.55
C GLU A 572 -16.71 -18.48 57.86
N GLY A 573 -15.73 -19.24 58.36
CA GLY A 573 -15.87 -20.02 59.59
C GLY A 573 -16.73 -21.29 59.48
N LEU A 574 -17.31 -21.59 58.31
CA LEU A 574 -18.02 -22.85 58.08
C LEU A 574 -17.03 -24.00 57.82
N ILE A 575 -17.43 -25.21 58.22
CA ILE A 575 -16.66 -26.45 58.02
C ILE A 575 -17.58 -27.48 57.38
N ALA A 576 -17.13 -28.11 56.31
CA ALA A 576 -17.90 -29.13 55.62
C ALA A 576 -17.90 -30.45 56.41
N GLU A 577 -19.06 -31.08 56.55
CA GLU A 577 -19.25 -32.32 57.33
C GLU A 577 -19.22 -33.56 56.43
N PHE A 578 -18.26 -33.64 55.49
CA PHE A 578 -18.07 -34.80 54.62
C PHE A 578 -16.83 -35.61 55.04
N PRO A 579 -16.90 -36.96 55.13
CA PRO A 579 -15.77 -37.78 55.60
C PRO A 579 -14.51 -37.68 54.73
N ASP A 580 -14.65 -37.30 53.46
CA ASP A 580 -13.58 -37.17 52.48
C ASP A 580 -13.17 -35.71 52.20
N VAL A 581 -13.64 -34.76 53.01
CA VAL A 581 -13.21 -33.36 53.00
C VAL A 581 -12.54 -33.05 54.33
N PRO A 582 -11.21 -32.86 54.35
CA PRO A 582 -10.50 -32.47 55.57
C PRO A 582 -11.04 -31.17 56.16
N THR A 583 -11.12 -31.08 57.48
CA THR A 583 -11.64 -29.90 58.18
C THR A 583 -10.76 -28.66 58.00
N ASP A 584 -9.48 -28.85 57.66
CA ASP A 584 -8.50 -27.83 57.35
C ASP A 584 -8.32 -27.58 55.83
N ASP A 585 -9.15 -28.20 54.97
CA ASP A 585 -9.15 -27.92 53.53
C ASP A 585 -9.65 -26.49 53.26
N GLU A 586 -8.90 -25.71 52.50
CA GLU A 586 -9.27 -24.34 52.09
C GLU A 586 -10.61 -24.27 51.34
N MET A 587 -11.07 -25.37 50.75
CA MET A 587 -12.35 -25.47 50.05
C MET A 587 -13.52 -25.83 50.98
N SER A 588 -13.24 -26.29 52.20
CA SER A 588 -14.23 -26.73 53.20
C SER A 588 -15.30 -25.67 53.49
N PRO A 589 -14.97 -24.38 53.69
CA PRO A 589 -15.98 -23.36 53.98
C PRO A 589 -16.99 -23.16 52.83
N TYR A 590 -16.54 -23.22 51.59
CA TYR A 590 -17.40 -23.06 50.41
C TYR A 590 -18.33 -24.24 50.20
N ILE A 591 -17.82 -25.46 50.41
CA ILE A 591 -18.63 -26.68 50.34
C ILE A 591 -19.72 -26.63 51.42
N ALA A 592 -19.36 -26.24 52.65
CA ALA A 592 -20.29 -26.10 53.76
C ALA A 592 -21.38 -25.04 53.51
N ALA A 593 -21.02 -23.91 52.88
CA ALA A 593 -21.97 -22.87 52.51
C ALA A 593 -23.05 -23.38 51.55
N LEU A 594 -22.66 -24.16 50.53
CA LEU A 594 -23.62 -24.75 49.59
C LEU A 594 -24.47 -25.85 50.20
N THR A 595 -23.94 -26.64 51.14
CA THR A 595 -24.74 -27.60 51.90
C THR A 595 -25.75 -26.88 52.81
N LYS A 596 -25.33 -25.81 53.49
CA LYS A 596 -26.23 -24.97 54.30
C LYS A 596 -27.34 -24.32 53.47
N ALA A 597 -27.03 -23.95 52.22
CA ALA A 597 -28.00 -23.42 51.26
C ALA A 597 -28.88 -24.51 50.61
N GLY A 598 -28.68 -25.79 50.90
CA GLY A 598 -29.45 -26.89 50.29
C GLY A 598 -29.05 -27.25 48.85
N ALA A 599 -28.01 -26.59 48.31
CA ALA A 599 -27.58 -26.80 46.93
C ALA A 599 -26.79 -28.11 46.73
N ILE A 600 -26.17 -28.66 47.80
CA ILE A 600 -25.32 -29.87 47.76
C ILE A 600 -25.59 -30.79 48.96
N ASP A 601 -25.90 -32.06 48.68
CA ASP A 601 -26.17 -33.11 49.70
C ASP A 601 -25.09 -34.21 49.78
N GLY A 602 -24.10 -34.21 48.88
CA GLY A 602 -23.14 -35.32 48.74
C GLY A 602 -23.69 -36.53 47.98
N TYR A 603 -22.95 -37.64 48.00
CA TYR A 603 -23.36 -38.92 47.41
C TYR A 603 -24.03 -39.83 48.45
N LEU A 604 -24.71 -40.88 47.99
CA LEU A 604 -25.41 -41.85 48.86
C LEU A 604 -24.49 -42.55 49.87
N ASP A 605 -23.19 -42.62 49.59
CA ASP A 605 -22.17 -43.17 50.49
C ASP A 605 -21.66 -42.15 51.53
N GLY A 606 -22.25 -40.95 51.57
CA GLY A 606 -21.87 -39.86 52.47
C GLY A 606 -20.67 -39.04 52.01
N SER A 607 -20.06 -39.34 50.85
CA SER A 607 -18.89 -38.60 50.34
C SER A 607 -19.25 -37.34 49.56
N PHE A 608 -18.34 -36.37 49.49
CA PHE A 608 -18.44 -35.21 48.60
C PHE A 608 -17.67 -35.40 47.28
N ARG A 609 -16.56 -36.13 47.29
CA ARG A 609 -15.64 -36.40 46.18
C ARG A 609 -15.00 -35.12 45.60
N PRO A 610 -14.21 -34.36 46.39
CA PRO A 610 -13.76 -33.02 46.02
C PRO A 610 -12.90 -32.96 44.75
N GLY A 611 -12.15 -34.02 44.45
CA GLY A 611 -11.27 -34.12 43.28
C GLY A 611 -11.93 -34.61 41.99
N GLU A 612 -13.17 -35.12 42.03
CA GLU A 612 -13.85 -35.59 40.82
C GLU A 612 -14.31 -34.42 39.94
N ASN A 613 -14.22 -34.59 38.62
CA ASN A 613 -14.76 -33.60 37.68
C ASN A 613 -16.29 -33.59 37.70
N ILE A 614 -16.88 -32.40 37.72
CA ILE A 614 -18.32 -32.22 37.82
C ILE A 614 -19.00 -32.27 36.45
N LYS A 615 -20.18 -32.89 36.43
CA LYS A 615 -21.05 -33.02 35.26
C LYS A 615 -21.94 -31.79 35.08
N ARG A 616 -22.31 -31.49 33.84
CA ARG A 616 -23.18 -30.36 33.46
C ARG A 616 -24.52 -30.35 34.20
N GLY A 617 -25.18 -31.51 34.30
CA GLY A 617 -26.47 -31.62 34.99
C GLY A 617 -26.37 -31.34 36.50
N HIS A 618 -25.29 -31.77 37.15
CA HIS A 618 -25.08 -31.46 38.57
C HIS A 618 -24.86 -29.97 38.80
N ILE A 619 -24.13 -29.29 37.91
CA ILE A 619 -23.99 -27.83 37.96
C ILE A 619 -25.33 -27.14 37.81
N ALA A 620 -26.22 -27.64 36.94
CA ALA A 620 -27.56 -27.08 36.79
C ALA A 620 -28.33 -27.09 38.13
N LYS A 621 -28.37 -28.22 38.83
CA LYS A 621 -28.97 -28.29 40.17
C LYS A 621 -28.34 -27.28 41.13
N ILE A 622 -27.01 -27.32 41.28
CA ILE A 622 -26.32 -26.50 42.29
C ILE A 622 -26.52 -25.02 42.02
N VAL A 623 -26.49 -24.57 40.76
CA VAL A 623 -26.70 -23.17 40.40
C VAL A 623 -28.15 -22.75 40.64
N VAL A 624 -29.13 -23.56 40.24
CA VAL A 624 -30.55 -23.25 40.48
C VAL A 624 -30.82 -23.08 41.97
N GLU A 625 -30.36 -24.01 42.79
CA GLU A 625 -30.58 -23.97 44.25
C GLU A 625 -29.79 -22.85 44.93
N ALA A 626 -28.52 -22.63 44.54
CA ALA A 626 -27.69 -21.60 45.18
C ALA A 626 -28.15 -20.17 44.86
N PHE A 627 -28.79 -19.96 43.71
CA PHE A 627 -29.31 -18.66 43.28
C PHE A 627 -30.83 -18.54 43.42
N ASP A 628 -31.50 -19.56 43.96
CA ASP A 628 -32.97 -19.60 44.14
C ASP A 628 -33.74 -19.29 42.84
N LEU A 629 -33.34 -19.94 41.74
CA LEU A 629 -33.90 -19.66 40.41
C LEU A 629 -35.23 -20.36 40.17
N GLU A 630 -36.21 -19.61 39.71
CA GLU A 630 -37.50 -20.13 39.26
C GLU A 630 -37.54 -20.31 37.73
N MET A 631 -38.51 -21.10 37.25
CA MET A 631 -38.74 -21.32 35.81
C MET A 631 -39.06 -20.01 35.10
N GLY A 632 -38.32 -19.68 34.04
CA GLY A 632 -38.57 -18.50 33.21
C GLY A 632 -39.71 -18.68 32.20
N ASP A 633 -40.00 -17.62 31.45
CA ASP A 633 -41.15 -17.56 30.52
C ASP A 633 -40.96 -18.38 29.23
N THR A 634 -39.72 -18.73 28.88
CA THR A 634 -39.41 -19.40 27.62
C THR A 634 -39.23 -20.90 27.85
N ARG A 635 -40.14 -21.72 27.33
CA ARG A 635 -39.97 -23.18 27.39
C ARG A 635 -38.91 -23.66 26.40
N VAL A 636 -37.86 -24.29 26.90
CA VAL A 636 -36.78 -24.90 26.11
C VAL A 636 -36.65 -26.37 26.50
N ASP A 637 -37.06 -27.27 25.61
CA ASP A 637 -37.01 -28.72 25.85
C ASP A 637 -35.77 -29.33 25.15
N PHE A 638 -34.96 -30.10 25.89
CA PHE A 638 -33.89 -30.94 25.33
C PHE A 638 -34.31 -32.41 25.27
N ILE A 639 -33.88 -33.12 24.23
CA ILE A 639 -34.33 -34.51 24.01
C ILE A 639 -33.76 -35.50 25.03
N ASP A 640 -32.56 -35.22 25.55
CA ASP A 640 -31.78 -36.10 26.40
C ASP A 640 -31.98 -35.86 27.91
N ILE A 641 -32.89 -34.95 28.29
CA ILE A 641 -33.17 -34.64 29.69
C ILE A 641 -34.52 -35.14 30.20
N LYS A 642 -35.42 -35.61 29.31
CA LYS A 642 -36.83 -35.95 29.65
C LYS A 642 -37.01 -36.93 30.81
N ASN A 643 -36.04 -37.83 31.01
CA ASN A 643 -36.03 -38.79 32.13
C ASN A 643 -34.75 -38.69 32.96
N HIS A 644 -34.00 -37.59 32.80
CA HIS A 644 -32.74 -37.39 33.51
C HIS A 644 -33.01 -36.77 34.89
N PRO A 645 -32.38 -37.23 35.98
CA PRO A 645 -32.63 -36.71 37.34
C PRO A 645 -32.40 -35.20 37.51
N MET A 646 -31.60 -34.60 36.62
CA MET A 646 -31.30 -33.16 36.62
C MET A 646 -32.16 -32.37 35.61
N GLY A 647 -33.16 -32.98 34.98
CA GLY A 647 -33.90 -32.39 33.86
C GLY A 647 -34.58 -31.07 34.19
N GLU A 648 -35.33 -31.02 35.30
CA GLU A 648 -36.05 -29.82 35.74
C GLU A 648 -35.11 -28.63 35.96
N TYR A 649 -33.97 -28.83 36.63
CA TYR A 649 -32.98 -27.77 36.84
C TYR A 649 -32.37 -27.26 35.53
N ILE A 650 -32.19 -28.15 34.54
CA ILE A 650 -31.69 -27.76 33.22
C ILE A 650 -32.73 -26.92 32.48
N GLU A 651 -34.01 -27.25 32.58
CA GLU A 651 -35.12 -26.47 32.01
C GLU A 651 -35.21 -25.08 32.65
N ILE A 652 -35.01 -24.98 33.97
CA ILE A 652 -34.96 -23.69 34.68
C ILE A 652 -33.82 -22.82 34.14
N LEU A 653 -32.59 -23.34 34.02
CA LEU A 653 -31.49 -22.55 33.48
C LEU A 653 -31.71 -22.17 32.01
N ALA A 654 -32.29 -23.06 31.21
CA ALA A 654 -32.51 -22.81 29.79
C ALA A 654 -33.62 -21.78 29.54
N SER A 655 -34.69 -21.83 30.33
CA SER A 655 -35.80 -20.88 30.25
C SER A 655 -35.43 -19.46 30.64
N ASN A 656 -34.41 -19.32 31.50
CA ASN A 656 -33.78 -18.05 31.87
C ASN A 656 -32.67 -17.61 30.89
N GLY A 657 -32.42 -18.34 29.80
CA GLY A 657 -31.40 -18.01 28.81
C GLY A 657 -29.94 -18.24 29.26
N ILE A 658 -29.72 -18.83 30.43
CA ILE A 658 -28.39 -19.04 31.05
C ILE A 658 -27.63 -20.16 30.34
N VAL A 659 -28.34 -21.22 29.91
CA VAL A 659 -27.76 -22.33 29.14
C VAL A 659 -28.46 -22.52 27.80
N LYS A 660 -27.71 -23.03 26.83
CA LYS A 660 -28.22 -23.49 25.53
C LYS A 660 -27.76 -24.92 25.26
N GLY A 661 -28.58 -25.68 24.55
CA GLY A 661 -28.22 -27.00 24.05
C GLY A 661 -27.35 -26.93 22.80
N TYR A 662 -26.90 -28.09 22.32
CA TYR A 662 -26.17 -28.20 21.07
C TYR A 662 -27.13 -28.00 19.89
N GLU A 663 -26.96 -26.92 19.13
CA GLU A 663 -27.89 -26.47 18.07
C GLU A 663 -28.26 -27.58 17.08
N ASN A 664 -27.30 -28.43 16.72
CA ASN A 664 -27.50 -29.48 15.71
C ASN A 664 -28.19 -30.74 16.24
N THR A 665 -28.28 -30.95 17.56
CA THR A 665 -28.81 -32.21 18.14
C THR A 665 -29.99 -32.01 19.07
N LYS A 666 -30.31 -30.77 19.49
CA LYS A 666 -31.31 -30.48 20.54
C LYS A 666 -31.03 -31.21 21.86
N GLU A 667 -29.77 -31.55 22.12
CA GLU A 667 -29.31 -32.20 23.36
C GLU A 667 -28.62 -31.18 24.29
N PHE A 668 -28.65 -31.42 25.59
CA PHE A 668 -27.90 -30.66 26.60
C PHE A 668 -26.60 -31.37 27.06
N LYS A 669 -26.58 -32.70 26.95
CA LYS A 669 -25.55 -33.64 27.43
C LYS A 669 -25.29 -33.52 28.93
N PRO A 670 -26.28 -33.81 29.80
CA PRO A 670 -26.19 -33.58 31.23
C PRO A 670 -25.05 -34.36 31.91
N ASP A 671 -24.67 -35.52 31.37
CA ASP A 671 -23.60 -36.36 31.90
C ASP A 671 -22.18 -35.96 31.45
N ALA A 672 -22.05 -35.02 30.51
CA ALA A 672 -20.75 -34.57 30.05
C ALA A 672 -20.06 -33.66 31.10
N LEU A 673 -18.73 -33.71 31.14
CA LEU A 673 -17.92 -32.90 32.03
C LEU A 673 -17.88 -31.43 31.57
N LEU A 674 -18.04 -30.52 32.52
CA LEU A 674 -18.05 -29.08 32.28
C LEU A 674 -16.61 -28.50 32.25
N THR A 675 -16.34 -27.59 31.32
CA THR A 675 -15.09 -26.81 31.32
C THR A 675 -15.20 -25.55 32.18
N ARG A 676 -14.06 -24.97 32.57
CA ARG A 676 -14.01 -23.70 33.32
C ARG A 676 -14.66 -22.55 32.56
N ALA A 677 -14.48 -22.47 31.25
CA ALA A 677 -15.13 -21.46 30.41
C ALA A 677 -16.66 -21.62 30.38
N GLN A 678 -17.16 -22.86 30.28
CA GLN A 678 -18.60 -23.12 30.33
C GLN A 678 -19.20 -22.77 31.69
N LEU A 679 -18.52 -23.11 32.79
CA LEU A 679 -18.96 -22.69 34.13
C LEU A 679 -18.94 -21.17 34.27
N SER A 680 -17.92 -20.51 33.73
CA SER A 680 -17.79 -19.05 33.81
C SER A 680 -18.95 -18.35 33.11
N LYS A 681 -19.32 -18.82 31.91
CA LYS A 681 -20.52 -18.33 31.21
C LYS A 681 -21.79 -18.49 32.04
N ILE A 682 -22.02 -19.68 32.62
CA ILE A 682 -23.21 -19.94 33.45
C ILE A 682 -23.26 -18.97 34.63
N LEU A 683 -22.15 -18.82 35.34
CA LEU A 683 -22.05 -17.96 36.52
C LEU A 683 -22.16 -16.47 36.20
N ALA A 684 -21.54 -16.03 35.10
CA ALA A 684 -21.60 -14.63 34.67
C ALA A 684 -23.03 -14.21 34.32
N LEU A 685 -23.79 -15.09 33.65
CA LEU A 685 -25.18 -14.83 33.25
C LEU A 685 -26.16 -14.86 34.42
N VAL A 686 -25.93 -15.69 35.44
CA VAL A 686 -26.82 -15.76 36.62
C VAL A 686 -26.50 -14.68 37.66
N ALA A 687 -25.22 -14.31 37.84
CA ALA A 687 -24.81 -13.36 38.87
C ALA A 687 -25.14 -11.90 38.52
N VAL A 688 -25.44 -11.58 37.27
CA VAL A 688 -25.86 -10.24 36.81
C VAL A 688 -27.11 -10.38 35.92
N PRO A 689 -28.33 -10.29 36.49
CA PRO A 689 -29.54 -10.36 35.69
C PRO A 689 -29.67 -9.09 34.83
N GLY A 690 -29.51 -9.23 33.51
CA GLY A 690 -29.84 -8.19 32.52
C GLY A 690 -28.66 -7.56 31.80
N THR A 691 -28.33 -8.11 30.62
CA THR A 691 -27.94 -7.34 29.43
C THR A 691 -28.96 -7.61 28.35
#